data_AF-A0A087UAV7-F1
#
_entry.id   AF-A0A087UAV7-F1
#
_cell.length_a   1.000
_cell.length_b   1.000
_cell.length_c   1.000
_cell.angle_alpha   90.00
_cell.angle_beta   90.00
_cell.angle_gamma   90.00
#
_symmetry.space_group_name_H-M   'P 1'
#
loop_
_entity.id
_entity.type
_entity.pdbx_description
1 polymer ?
#
loop_
_entity_poly.entity_id
_entity_poly.type
_entity_poly.pdbx_seq_one_letter_code
_entity_poly.pdbx_strand_id
1 'polypeptide(L)'
;MFDKITSRIQKLCYGLSMDYIDPPAITMKVINGLYPGVTTVELDNLAAEIAATMTTKHPDYAILAARIAISNLHKETKKSFSSVISDLYNMKNSKTGKLSPMISEATYKVVMENADKLNSTIIYDRDFSYNYFGFKTLERSYLLKINGKVVERPQHMLMRVAVGIHGDDIDAAIETYHLLSEKWFTHASPTLFNSGTPKPQLSSCFLLTMTEDSIEGIYDTLKRCALISKSAGGIGLNVHCIRATGSYIAGTNGSSNGIVPMLRVYNNTARYVDQGGNKRPGAFAIYLEPWHADIFDFLDLKKNTGKEEQRARDLFYALWIPDLFMKRVEKDEMWSLMCPNESPGLHECWGEEFEELYERYEKEGRFRKQVKAQSLWYAIIESQIETGTPYMLYKDACNRKSNQKNLGTIQCSNLCTEIVEYSSHDEVAVCNLASIALNRYVKDQEFDFAKLKQVTKVITKNLNKIIDINYYPIPEAEKSNKRHRPIGIGVQGLADTFILMRYPFDSEEAQKLNIEIFETIYFAALEASCELAQKYGTYETYEGSPVSKGILQYDMWNVTPTPRWNWAELKEKIAKYGVRNSLLVAPMPTASTAQILGNNESIEPYTSNFYTRRVLSGEFQVVNHHLLKDLTDLNLWDENMKNRLIADNGSIQNINAIPDDLKKLYRTVWEIPQKNILKMAADRGAYIDQSQSLNVHIAEPNYGKLTSMHFYGWHLGLKTGMYYLRTKPAVNAIQFTVDKKALREGNSPSVNGIKEKQMADMVCSLQNKEACLSC
;
A
#
# COMPACT_ATOMS: atom_id res chain seq x y z
N MET A 1 10.69 -33.32 32.62
CA MET A 1 10.88 -32.39 31.47
C MET A 1 9.55 -31.79 31.05
N PHE A 2 8.52 -32.62 30.85
CA PHE A 2 7.13 -32.22 30.64
C PHE A 2 6.67 -31.06 31.56
N ASP A 3 6.64 -31.28 32.88
CA ASP A 3 6.13 -30.27 33.84
C ASP A 3 6.85 -28.92 33.76
N LYS A 4 8.16 -28.91 33.45
CA LYS A 4 8.95 -27.68 33.33
C LYS A 4 8.58 -26.90 32.07
N ILE A 5 8.38 -27.58 30.93
CA ILE A 5 7.95 -26.95 29.68
C ILE A 5 6.52 -26.44 29.82
N THR A 6 5.61 -27.28 30.36
CA THR A 6 4.21 -26.90 30.58
C THR A 6 4.08 -25.71 31.52
N SER A 7 4.78 -25.71 32.66
CA SER A 7 4.77 -24.57 33.59
C SER A 7 5.25 -23.27 32.93
N ARG A 8 6.24 -23.34 32.04
CA ARG A 8 6.72 -22.17 31.31
C ARG A 8 5.67 -21.63 30.33
N ILE A 9 5.04 -22.50 29.55
CA ILE A 9 3.98 -22.10 28.61
C ILE A 9 2.79 -21.52 29.37
N GLN A 10 2.41 -22.13 30.49
CA GLN A 10 1.27 -21.69 31.30
C GLN A 10 1.47 -20.29 31.89
N LYS A 11 2.69 -19.92 32.28
CA LYS A 11 3.01 -18.54 32.70
C LYS A 11 2.77 -17.49 31.61
N LEU A 12 2.77 -17.89 30.33
CA LEU A 12 2.52 -17.01 29.19
C LEU A 12 1.04 -16.96 28.79
N CYS A 13 0.15 -17.69 29.48
CA CYS A 13 -1.28 -17.76 29.18
C CYS A 13 -2.13 -16.70 29.91
N TYR A 14 -1.51 -15.66 30.49
CA TYR A 14 -2.24 -14.62 31.23
C TYR A 14 -3.29 -13.90 30.35
N GLY A 15 -4.52 -13.80 30.84
CA GLY A 15 -5.63 -13.18 30.10
C GLY A 15 -6.03 -13.90 28.80
N LEU A 16 -5.60 -15.14 28.60
CA LEU A 16 -6.10 -16.01 27.52
C LEU A 16 -7.23 -16.90 28.04
N SER A 17 -8.09 -17.34 27.14
CA SER A 17 -9.25 -18.17 27.44
C SER A 17 -8.81 -19.62 27.73
N MET A 18 -8.60 -19.93 29.01
CA MET A 18 -8.09 -21.24 29.44
C MET A 18 -9.04 -22.41 29.17
N ASP A 19 -10.32 -22.13 28.88
CA ASP A 19 -11.29 -23.16 28.45
C ASP A 19 -10.92 -23.76 27.09
N TYR A 20 -10.20 -23.00 26.25
CA TYR A 20 -9.77 -23.43 24.92
C TYR A 20 -8.25 -23.65 24.81
N ILE A 21 -7.45 -22.98 25.66
CA ILE A 21 -6.00 -23.10 25.66
C ILE A 21 -5.54 -24.25 26.56
N ASP A 22 -4.92 -25.26 25.95
CA ASP A 22 -4.32 -26.42 26.60
C ASP A 22 -2.77 -26.41 26.47
N PRO A 23 -2.02 -25.88 27.47
CA PRO A 23 -0.56 -25.93 27.51
C PRO A 23 0.03 -27.36 27.57
N PRO A 24 -0.54 -28.32 28.33
CA PRO A 24 -0.15 -29.73 28.25
C PRO A 24 -0.17 -30.30 26.82
N ALA A 25 -1.20 -30.00 26.01
CA ALA A 25 -1.29 -30.47 24.62
C ALA A 25 -0.14 -29.93 23.73
N ILE A 26 0.25 -28.66 23.91
CA ILE A 26 1.44 -28.12 23.23
C ILE A 26 2.68 -28.90 23.67
N THR A 27 2.83 -29.11 24.99
CA THR A 27 3.99 -29.78 25.56
C THR A 27 4.15 -31.20 25.02
N MET A 28 3.05 -31.97 24.95
CA MET A 28 3.07 -33.34 24.38
C MET A 28 3.58 -33.34 22.93
N LYS A 29 3.09 -32.42 22.10
CA LYS A 29 3.53 -32.31 20.70
C LYS A 29 5.00 -31.90 20.58
N VAL A 30 5.47 -30.98 21.45
CA VAL A 30 6.87 -30.57 21.49
C VAL A 30 7.78 -31.75 21.87
N ILE A 31 7.38 -32.56 22.86
CA ILE A 31 8.17 -33.72 23.29
C ILE A 31 8.35 -34.75 22.18
N ASN A 32 7.33 -34.96 21.35
CA ASN A 32 7.41 -35.90 20.23
C ASN A 32 8.42 -35.46 19.15
N GLY A 33 8.78 -34.18 19.09
CA GLY A 33 9.78 -33.64 18.17
C GLY A 33 11.19 -33.51 18.76
N LEU A 34 11.42 -34.00 19.98
CA LEU A 34 12.71 -33.89 20.67
C LEU A 34 13.74 -34.89 20.16
N TYR A 35 15.01 -34.45 20.09
CA TYR A 35 16.19 -35.30 19.92
C TYR A 35 17.27 -34.96 20.96
N PRO A 36 18.15 -35.93 21.31
CA PRO A 36 19.26 -35.66 22.23
C PRO A 36 20.16 -34.53 21.73
N GLY A 37 20.45 -33.55 22.59
CA GLY A 37 21.29 -32.39 22.25
C GLY A 37 20.54 -31.14 21.78
N VAL A 38 19.21 -31.18 21.69
CA VAL A 38 18.41 -29.99 21.37
C VAL A 38 18.59 -28.89 22.40
N THR A 39 18.75 -27.65 21.92
CA THR A 39 18.91 -26.47 22.76
C THR A 39 17.57 -25.97 23.29
N THR A 40 17.59 -25.18 24.37
CA THR A 40 16.39 -24.53 24.91
C THR A 40 15.76 -23.55 23.94
N VAL A 41 16.55 -22.93 23.06
CA VAL A 41 16.09 -21.98 22.03
C VAL A 41 15.34 -22.70 20.92
N GLU A 42 15.87 -23.83 20.44
CA GLU A 42 15.19 -24.68 19.45
C GLU A 42 13.86 -25.21 19.99
N LEU A 43 13.84 -25.58 21.28
CA LEU A 43 12.64 -26.00 21.99
C LEU A 43 11.56 -24.92 22.03
N ASP A 44 11.93 -23.68 22.34
CA ASP A 44 10.98 -22.57 22.40
C ASP A 44 10.44 -22.21 21.01
N ASN A 45 11.28 -22.29 19.98
CA ASN A 45 10.87 -22.07 18.59
C ASN A 45 9.86 -23.14 18.14
N LEU A 46 10.13 -24.41 18.44
CA LEU A 46 9.21 -25.51 18.14
C LEU A 46 7.88 -25.35 18.90
N ALA A 47 7.93 -24.94 20.17
CA ALA A 47 6.73 -24.68 20.97
C ALA A 47 5.89 -23.53 20.41
N ALA A 48 6.53 -22.45 19.94
CA ALA A 48 5.86 -21.33 19.30
C ALA A 48 5.22 -21.75 17.96
N GLU A 49 5.91 -22.56 17.15
CA GLU A 49 5.38 -23.09 15.88
C GLU A 49 4.18 -24.01 16.10
N ILE A 50 4.26 -24.95 17.04
CA ILE A 50 3.14 -25.82 17.39
C ILE A 50 1.95 -25.00 17.87
N ALA A 51 2.17 -24.04 18.78
CA ALA A 51 1.10 -23.15 19.22
C ALA A 51 0.47 -22.39 18.04
N ALA A 52 1.27 -21.90 17.08
CA ALA A 52 0.77 -21.22 15.90
C ALA A 52 -0.11 -22.13 15.01
N THR A 53 0.21 -23.42 14.87
CA THR A 53 -0.66 -24.37 14.14
C THR A 53 -2.03 -24.56 14.81
N MET A 54 -2.10 -24.34 16.13
CA MET A 54 -3.32 -24.47 16.93
C MET A 54 -4.21 -23.22 16.87
N THR A 55 -3.81 -22.16 16.14
CA THR A 55 -4.65 -20.98 15.88
C THR A 55 -5.99 -21.34 15.24
N THR A 56 -6.05 -22.43 14.47
CA THR A 56 -7.31 -22.93 13.89
C THR A 56 -8.28 -23.48 14.93
N LYS A 57 -7.85 -23.74 16.17
CA LYS A 57 -8.73 -24.14 17.27
C LYS A 57 -9.30 -22.93 18.00
N HIS A 58 -8.46 -21.95 18.31
CA HIS A 58 -8.85 -20.72 19.03
C HIS A 58 -7.84 -19.61 18.73
N PRO A 59 -8.25 -18.33 18.58
CA PRO A 59 -7.35 -17.25 18.18
C PRO A 59 -6.26 -16.95 19.23
N ASP A 60 -6.53 -17.22 20.51
CA ASP A 60 -5.57 -17.02 21.60
C ASP A 60 -4.29 -17.87 21.44
N TYR A 61 -4.33 -18.97 20.69
CA TYR A 61 -3.12 -19.74 20.38
C TYR A 61 -2.12 -18.93 19.54
N ALA A 62 -2.59 -18.02 18.68
CA ALA A 62 -1.71 -17.12 17.93
C ALA A 62 -1.00 -16.11 18.85
N ILE A 63 -1.69 -15.65 19.90
CA ILE A 63 -1.13 -14.77 20.93
C ILE A 63 -0.12 -15.56 21.77
N LEU A 64 -0.46 -16.77 22.22
CA LEU A 64 0.44 -17.64 22.97
C LEU A 64 1.70 -17.98 22.18
N ALA A 65 1.57 -18.33 20.90
CA ALA A 65 2.68 -18.58 20.00
C ALA A 65 3.62 -17.38 19.91
N ALA A 66 3.07 -16.17 19.77
CA ALA A 66 3.85 -14.94 19.78
C ALA A 66 4.57 -14.75 21.12
N ARG A 67 3.87 -14.93 22.24
CA ARG A 67 4.44 -14.76 23.58
C ARG A 67 5.60 -15.71 23.86
N ILE A 68 5.52 -16.96 23.39
CA ILE A 68 6.63 -17.92 23.47
C ILE A 68 7.83 -17.42 22.67
N ALA A 69 7.61 -17.01 21.42
CA ALA A 69 8.67 -16.52 20.54
C ALA A 69 9.34 -15.23 21.09
N ILE A 70 8.55 -14.31 21.62
CA ILE A 70 9.02 -13.05 22.22
C ILE A 70 9.75 -13.31 23.54
N SER A 71 9.25 -14.21 24.38
CA SER A 71 9.94 -14.63 25.60
C SER A 71 11.32 -15.22 25.28
N ASN A 72 11.42 -16.00 24.19
CA ASN A 72 12.69 -16.51 23.69
C ASN A 72 13.62 -15.37 23.23
N LEU A 73 13.10 -14.42 22.42
CA LEU A 73 13.86 -13.24 22.00
C LEU A 73 14.40 -12.44 23.20
N HIS A 74 13.59 -12.27 24.25
CA HIS A 74 14.00 -11.54 25.45
C HIS A 74 15.15 -12.23 26.21
N LYS A 75 15.25 -13.56 26.15
CA LYS A 75 16.39 -14.29 26.75
C LYS A 75 17.67 -14.10 25.94
N GLU A 76 17.54 -14.01 24.62
CA GLU A 76 18.67 -13.93 23.69
C GLU A 76 19.16 -12.50 23.42
N THR A 77 18.48 -11.49 23.97
CA THR A 77 18.78 -10.06 23.74
C THR A 77 19.01 -9.30 25.04
N LYS A 78 19.90 -8.31 24.99
CA LYS A 78 20.13 -7.39 26.10
C LYS A 78 18.85 -6.62 26.41
N LYS A 79 18.58 -6.36 27.70
CA LYS A 79 17.41 -5.59 28.12
C LYS A 79 17.60 -4.10 27.83
N SER A 80 18.69 -3.49 28.29
CA SER A 80 18.94 -2.04 28.15
C SER A 80 19.03 -1.60 26.68
N PHE A 81 18.27 -0.56 26.32
CA PHE A 81 18.27 0.02 24.98
C PHE A 81 19.59 0.70 24.63
N SER A 82 20.12 1.54 25.52
CA SER A 82 21.41 2.20 25.28
C SER A 82 22.53 1.18 25.08
N SER A 83 22.54 0.06 25.82
CA SER A 83 23.53 -1.00 25.61
C SER A 83 23.44 -1.63 24.21
N VAL A 84 22.24 -1.89 23.70
CA VAL A 84 22.03 -2.42 22.33
C VAL A 84 22.47 -1.41 21.28
N ILE A 85 22.15 -0.12 21.46
CA ILE A 85 22.60 0.96 20.57
C ILE A 85 24.13 1.06 20.55
N SER A 86 24.79 0.88 21.70
CA SER A 86 26.24 0.84 21.79
C SER A 86 26.85 -0.35 21.04
N ASP A 87 26.26 -1.55 21.15
CA ASP A 87 26.71 -2.72 20.38
C ASP A 87 26.57 -2.51 18.87
N LEU A 88 25.46 -1.92 18.44
CA LEU A 88 25.19 -1.65 17.03
C LEU A 88 26.10 -0.55 16.45
N TYR A 89 26.43 0.48 17.24
CA TYR A 89 27.37 1.52 16.84
C TYR A 89 28.81 0.99 16.77
N ASN A 90 29.22 0.17 17.73
CA ASN A 90 30.57 -0.40 17.79
C ASN A 90 30.74 -1.69 16.96
N MET A 91 29.76 -2.03 16.10
CA MET A 91 29.77 -3.25 15.30
C MET A 91 30.99 -3.30 14.38
N LYS A 92 31.73 -4.41 14.45
CA LYS A 92 32.82 -4.73 13.51
C LYS A 92 32.37 -5.86 12.60
N ASN A 93 32.67 -5.73 11.32
CA ASN A 93 32.44 -6.81 10.36
C ASN A 93 33.32 -8.01 10.76
N SER A 94 32.69 -9.16 11.01
CA SER A 94 33.36 -10.38 11.50
C SER A 94 34.44 -10.92 10.56
N LYS A 95 34.33 -10.65 9.25
CA LYS A 95 35.30 -11.10 8.25
C LYS A 95 36.43 -10.11 8.02
N THR A 96 36.12 -8.80 8.03
CA THR A 96 37.12 -7.76 7.67
C THR A 96 37.72 -7.05 8.87
N GLY A 97 37.17 -7.21 10.07
CA GLY A 97 37.59 -6.50 11.30
C GLY A 97 37.29 -4.98 11.31
N LYS A 98 36.97 -4.40 10.15
CA LYS A 98 36.58 -2.99 9.99
C LYS A 98 35.33 -2.65 10.79
N LEU A 99 35.34 -1.46 11.40
CA LEU A 99 34.17 -0.87 12.01
C LEU A 99 33.10 -0.63 10.94
N SER A 100 31.87 -1.06 11.20
CA SER A 100 30.73 -0.98 10.29
C SER A 100 29.50 -0.64 11.11
N PRO A 101 29.41 0.62 11.60
CA PRO A 101 28.36 1.03 12.51
C PRO A 101 26.98 0.88 11.84
N MET A 102 26.02 0.34 12.58
CA MET A 102 24.63 0.23 12.13
C MET A 102 23.76 1.40 12.62
N ILE A 103 24.30 2.24 13.52
CA ILE A 103 23.67 3.44 14.06
C ILE A 103 24.50 4.66 13.66
N SER A 104 23.86 5.79 13.36
CA SER A 104 24.59 7.03 13.08
C SER A 104 25.23 7.59 14.34
N GLU A 105 26.37 8.28 14.19
CA GLU A 105 27.04 8.92 15.31
C GLU A 105 26.14 9.93 16.03
N ALA A 106 25.34 10.69 15.28
CA ALA A 106 24.37 11.62 15.85
C ALA A 106 23.36 10.91 16.76
N THR A 107 22.71 9.85 16.27
CA THR A 107 21.74 9.09 17.07
C THR A 107 22.40 8.44 18.29
N TYR A 108 23.61 7.90 18.13
CA TYR A 108 24.37 7.31 19.22
C TYR A 108 24.61 8.32 20.34
N LYS A 109 25.09 9.54 20.02
CA LYS A 109 25.33 10.60 21.01
C LYS A 109 24.07 10.97 21.77
N VAL A 110 22.98 11.25 21.07
CA VAL A 110 21.68 11.59 21.68
C VAL A 110 21.20 10.49 22.63
N VAL A 111 21.30 9.22 22.21
CA VAL A 111 20.89 8.09 23.05
C VAL A 111 21.77 7.96 24.30
N MET A 112 23.08 8.15 24.17
CA MET A 112 23.99 8.03 25.31
C MET A 112 23.81 9.16 26.31
N GLU A 113 23.63 10.40 25.84
CA GLU A 113 23.40 11.58 26.69
C GLU A 113 22.07 11.50 27.45
N ASN A 114 21.07 10.81 26.89
CA ASN A 114 19.73 10.66 27.47
C ASN A 114 19.42 9.23 27.91
N ALA A 115 20.45 8.41 28.16
CA ALA A 115 20.32 6.96 28.32
C ALA A 115 19.34 6.57 29.44
N ASP A 116 19.40 7.21 30.59
CA ASP A 116 18.55 6.87 31.75
C ASP A 116 17.06 7.14 31.47
N LYS A 117 16.74 8.30 30.87
CA LYS A 117 15.36 8.67 30.51
C LYS A 117 14.81 7.74 29.42
N LEU A 118 15.59 7.47 28.37
CA LEU A 118 15.16 6.60 27.27
C LEU A 118 15.02 5.13 27.69
N ASN A 119 15.96 4.61 28.50
CA ASN A 119 15.90 3.24 29.01
C ASN A 119 14.68 3.02 29.93
N SER A 120 14.37 3.98 30.81
CA SER A 120 13.25 3.88 31.75
C SER A 120 11.88 4.08 31.10
N THR A 121 11.82 4.79 29.97
CA THR A 121 10.58 5.00 29.20
C THR A 121 10.09 3.72 28.52
N ILE A 122 11.00 2.81 28.15
CA ILE A 122 10.65 1.62 27.37
C ILE A 122 9.85 0.61 28.21
N ILE A 123 8.69 0.21 27.68
CA ILE A 123 7.81 -0.79 28.29
C ILE A 123 7.90 -2.11 27.50
N TYR A 124 8.75 -3.03 27.95
CA TYR A 124 9.00 -4.31 27.26
C TYR A 124 7.77 -5.22 27.19
N ASP A 125 6.78 -5.05 28.07
CA ASP A 125 5.55 -5.84 28.02
C ASP A 125 4.74 -5.59 26.74
N ARG A 126 4.94 -4.43 26.08
CA ARG A 126 4.33 -4.12 24.80
C ARG A 126 4.81 -5.02 23.66
N ASP A 127 5.96 -5.71 23.80
CA ASP A 127 6.37 -6.73 22.83
C ASP A 127 5.34 -7.87 22.76
N PHE A 128 4.72 -8.25 23.87
CA PHE A 128 3.73 -9.33 23.92
C PHE A 128 2.38 -8.99 23.27
N SER A 129 2.22 -7.77 22.75
CA SER A 129 1.02 -7.35 22.01
C SER A 129 1.03 -7.80 20.54
N TYR A 130 2.17 -8.22 19.99
CA TYR A 130 2.24 -8.72 18.61
C TYR A 130 1.68 -10.14 18.51
N ASN A 131 1.00 -10.43 17.40
CA ASN A 131 0.68 -11.82 17.04
C ASN A 131 1.91 -12.51 16.43
N TYR A 132 1.85 -13.83 16.29
CA TYR A 132 3.00 -14.64 15.86
C TYR A 132 3.53 -14.20 14.49
N PHE A 133 2.64 -14.01 13.51
CA PHE A 133 3.05 -13.65 12.14
C PHE A 133 3.61 -12.23 12.04
N GLY A 134 3.03 -11.28 12.78
CA GLY A 134 3.53 -9.91 12.85
C GLY A 134 4.92 -9.85 13.49
N PHE A 135 5.12 -10.60 14.57
CA PHE A 135 6.44 -10.76 15.19
C PHE A 135 7.46 -11.42 14.26
N LYS A 136 7.09 -12.49 13.54
CA LYS A 136 7.99 -13.15 12.57
C LYS A 136 8.34 -12.23 11.40
N THR A 137 7.44 -11.36 10.96
CA THR A 137 7.76 -10.32 9.97
C THR A 137 8.80 -9.34 10.52
N LEU A 138 8.64 -8.87 11.76
CA LEU A 138 9.63 -8.00 12.42
C LEU A 138 10.99 -8.70 12.55
N GLU A 139 11.03 -9.91 13.09
CA GLU A 139 12.23 -10.72 13.30
C GLU A 139 13.00 -10.99 12.00
N ARG A 140 12.27 -11.23 10.90
CA ARG A 140 12.89 -11.52 9.61
C ARG A 140 13.65 -10.32 9.06
N SER A 141 13.02 -9.14 9.05
CA SER A 141 13.47 -8.02 8.22
C SER A 141 13.71 -6.69 8.95
N TYR A 142 13.05 -6.43 10.09
CA TYR A 142 13.00 -5.10 10.72
C TYR A 142 13.91 -4.94 11.94
N LEU A 143 14.12 -6.01 12.71
CA LEU A 143 15.00 -5.99 13.87
C LEU A 143 16.46 -6.13 13.41
N LEU A 144 17.34 -5.20 13.82
CA LEU A 144 18.74 -5.24 13.44
C LEU A 144 19.44 -6.48 14.01
N LYS A 145 20.38 -7.00 13.21
CA LYS A 145 21.10 -8.26 13.48
C LYS A 145 22.59 -8.03 13.46
N ILE A 146 23.30 -8.58 14.45
CA ILE A 146 24.77 -8.66 14.45
C ILE A 146 25.15 -10.11 14.13
N ASN A 147 25.94 -10.32 13.08
CA ASN A 147 26.37 -11.64 12.62
C ASN A 147 25.20 -12.64 12.43
N GLY A 148 24.06 -12.16 11.94
CA GLY A 148 22.85 -12.97 11.72
C GLY A 148 21.96 -13.18 12.94
N LYS A 149 22.41 -12.82 14.16
CA LYS A 149 21.62 -12.89 15.39
C LYS A 149 20.91 -11.57 15.65
N VAL A 150 19.61 -11.63 15.97
CA VAL A 150 18.82 -10.45 16.35
C VAL A 150 19.35 -9.87 17.66
N VAL A 151 19.58 -8.55 17.69
CA VAL A 151 20.00 -7.83 18.90
C VAL A 151 18.97 -6.81 19.38
N GLU A 152 18.13 -6.30 18.48
CA GLU A 152 17.03 -5.41 18.83
C GLU A 152 15.77 -6.19 19.24
N ARG A 153 15.14 -5.77 20.33
CA ARG A 153 13.74 -6.06 20.61
C ARG A 153 12.84 -5.12 19.80
N PRO A 154 11.56 -5.45 19.57
CA PRO A 154 10.64 -4.53 18.91
C PRO A 154 10.60 -3.15 19.58
N GLN A 155 10.58 -3.07 20.91
CA GLN A 155 10.66 -1.78 21.60
C GLN A 155 11.94 -0.99 21.30
N HIS A 156 13.10 -1.65 21.13
CA HIS A 156 14.35 -0.97 20.80
C HIS A 156 14.28 -0.37 19.40
N MET A 157 13.75 -1.12 18.43
CA MET A 157 13.53 -0.60 17.07
C MET A 157 12.61 0.62 17.10
N LEU A 158 11.49 0.57 17.83
CA LEU A 158 10.55 1.69 17.90
C LEU A 158 11.16 2.93 18.55
N MET A 159 11.95 2.77 19.63
CA MET A 159 12.65 3.89 20.25
C MET A 159 13.75 4.45 19.34
N ARG A 160 14.51 3.58 18.64
CA ARG A 160 15.47 4.02 17.61
C ARG A 160 14.80 4.84 16.52
N VAL A 161 13.63 4.40 16.04
CA VAL A 161 12.87 5.15 15.03
C VAL A 161 12.46 6.52 15.57
N ALA A 162 11.92 6.57 16.79
CA ALA A 162 11.49 7.82 17.40
C ALA A 162 12.65 8.81 17.59
N VAL A 163 13.76 8.37 18.20
CA VAL A 163 14.97 9.20 18.36
C VAL A 163 15.56 9.57 16.99
N GLY A 164 15.55 8.66 16.02
CA GLY A 164 16.03 8.94 14.66
C GLY A 164 15.22 9.99 13.92
N ILE A 165 13.94 10.21 14.26
CA ILE A 165 13.07 11.25 13.69
C ILE A 165 13.17 12.56 14.47
N HIS A 166 13.35 12.48 15.80
CA HIS A 166 13.23 13.64 16.67
C HIS A 166 14.56 14.23 17.13
N GLY A 167 15.66 13.48 17.03
CA GLY A 167 16.98 13.90 17.49
C GLY A 167 16.93 14.30 18.96
N ASP A 168 17.43 15.51 19.25
CA ASP A 168 17.52 16.08 20.60
C ASP A 168 16.16 16.42 21.23
N ASP A 169 15.07 16.41 20.45
CA ASP A 169 13.70 16.63 20.95
C ASP A 169 13.16 15.35 21.60
N ILE A 170 13.68 15.05 22.79
CA ILE A 170 13.39 13.81 23.53
C ILE A 170 11.92 13.69 23.92
N ASP A 171 11.22 14.80 24.18
CA ASP A 171 9.80 14.73 24.55
C ASP A 171 8.94 14.31 23.36
N ALA A 172 9.22 14.84 22.15
CA ALA A 172 8.57 14.35 20.93
C ALA A 172 8.97 12.90 20.60
N ALA A 173 10.22 12.51 20.87
CA ALA A 173 10.66 11.12 20.73
C ALA A 173 9.85 10.17 21.63
N ILE A 174 9.63 10.55 22.88
CA ILE A 174 8.85 9.75 23.83
C ILE A 174 7.38 9.69 23.43
N GLU A 175 6.77 10.80 23.01
CA GLU A 175 5.39 10.82 22.50
C GLU A 175 5.24 9.86 21.32
N THR A 176 6.12 9.97 20.32
CA THR A 176 6.11 9.08 19.16
C THR A 176 6.35 7.62 19.54
N TYR A 177 7.28 7.34 20.45
CA TYR A 177 7.52 5.97 20.94
C TYR A 177 6.26 5.37 21.57
N HIS A 178 5.57 6.12 22.44
CA HIS A 178 4.35 5.60 23.07
C HIS A 178 3.26 5.33 22.03
N LEU A 179 3.06 6.24 21.08
CA LEU A 179 2.06 6.06 20.04
C LEU A 179 2.36 4.87 19.11
N LEU A 180 3.63 4.67 18.73
CA LEU A 180 4.07 3.53 17.93
C LEU A 180 3.94 2.21 18.70
N SER A 181 4.39 2.17 19.96
CA SER A 181 4.42 0.94 20.77
C SER A 181 3.03 0.51 21.26
N GLU A 182 2.08 1.44 21.36
CA GLU A 182 0.64 1.16 21.56
C GLU A 182 -0.13 0.90 20.27
N LYS A 183 0.58 0.93 19.12
CA LYS A 183 0.08 0.62 17.78
C LYS A 183 -0.98 1.57 17.24
N TRP A 184 -1.02 2.83 17.69
CA TRP A 184 -1.97 3.83 17.16
C TRP A 184 -1.72 4.16 15.68
N PHE A 185 -0.45 4.08 15.27
CA PHE A 185 -0.02 4.23 13.90
C PHE A 185 1.33 3.53 13.71
N THR A 186 1.82 3.47 12.47
CA THR A 186 3.19 3.08 12.15
C THR A 186 3.72 3.90 10.98
N HIS A 187 5.02 4.19 11.02
CA HIS A 187 5.74 4.70 9.84
C HIS A 187 5.92 3.60 8.80
N ALA A 188 6.20 3.99 7.55
CA ALA A 188 6.47 3.07 6.47
C ALA A 188 7.77 2.27 6.67
N SER A 189 7.88 1.14 5.96
CA SER A 189 9.01 0.21 6.12
C SER A 189 10.39 0.85 5.98
N PRO A 190 10.67 1.76 5.02
CA PRO A 190 11.98 2.42 4.92
C PRO A 190 12.33 3.24 6.16
N THR A 191 11.35 3.92 6.76
CA THR A 191 11.55 4.63 8.03
C THR A 191 11.88 3.66 9.16
N LEU A 192 11.15 2.54 9.29
CA LEU A 192 11.42 1.52 10.31
C LEU A 192 12.82 0.88 10.15
N PHE A 193 13.24 0.64 8.90
CA PHE A 193 14.57 0.09 8.60
C PHE A 193 15.70 1.06 8.91
N ASN A 194 15.56 2.33 8.50
CA ASN A 194 16.70 3.21 8.32
C ASN A 194 16.75 4.40 9.29
N SER A 195 15.69 4.70 10.06
CA SER A 195 15.74 5.75 11.08
C SER A 195 16.83 5.43 12.12
N GLY A 196 17.64 6.45 12.41
CA GLY A 196 18.78 6.34 13.33
C GLY A 196 20.03 5.65 12.76
N THR A 197 20.02 5.26 11.48
CA THR A 197 21.16 4.58 10.82
C THR A 197 22.09 5.59 10.10
N PRO A 198 23.32 5.22 9.69
CA PRO A 198 24.29 6.15 9.08
C PRO A 198 23.85 6.85 7.80
N LYS A 199 22.97 6.23 7.00
CA LYS A 199 22.42 6.81 5.76
C LYS A 199 20.90 6.61 5.77
N PRO A 200 20.16 7.44 6.50
CA PRO A 200 18.74 7.24 6.75
C PRO A 200 17.91 7.59 5.51
N GLN A 201 17.77 6.66 4.57
CA GLN A 201 16.79 6.79 3.48
C GLN A 201 15.42 6.34 4.05
N LEU A 202 14.57 7.30 4.35
CA LEU A 202 13.31 7.11 5.10
C LEU A 202 12.08 7.11 4.19
N SER A 203 12.21 7.60 2.96
CA SER A 203 11.13 7.79 2.00
C SER A 203 10.84 6.52 1.19
N SER A 204 9.59 6.30 0.77
CA SER A 204 9.18 5.01 0.20
C SER A 204 9.16 4.92 -1.33
N CYS A 205 8.77 6.00 -1.99
CA CYS A 205 8.57 6.01 -3.44
C CYS A 205 9.07 7.31 -4.05
N PHE A 206 9.39 7.23 -5.34
CA PHE A 206 9.89 8.34 -6.15
C PHE A 206 9.12 8.42 -7.46
N LEU A 207 8.86 9.64 -7.95
CA LEU A 207 8.18 9.88 -9.23
C LEU A 207 9.14 10.64 -10.15
N LEU A 208 9.38 10.08 -11.33
CA LEU A 208 10.33 10.60 -12.30
C LEU A 208 9.61 10.93 -13.60
N THR A 209 10.02 12.07 -14.17
CA THR A 209 9.83 12.39 -15.58
C THR A 209 11.07 11.99 -16.34
N MET A 210 10.87 11.34 -17.49
CA MET A 210 11.96 11.07 -18.42
C MET A 210 12.64 12.39 -18.81
N THR A 211 13.94 12.52 -18.56
CA THR A 211 14.64 13.81 -18.66
C THR A 211 14.46 14.45 -20.03
N GLU A 212 14.71 13.69 -21.10
CA GLU A 212 14.59 14.14 -22.49
C GLU A 212 14.37 12.96 -23.44
N ASP A 213 13.81 13.23 -24.62
CA ASP A 213 13.75 12.29 -25.77
C ASP A 213 15.11 12.24 -26.51
N SER A 214 16.15 11.85 -25.78
CA SER A 214 17.53 11.72 -26.24
C SER A 214 18.21 10.53 -25.53
N ILE A 215 19.26 9.96 -26.13
CA ILE A 215 19.99 8.86 -25.49
C ILE A 215 20.60 9.32 -24.15
N GLU A 216 21.10 10.55 -24.08
CA GLU A 216 21.64 11.13 -22.84
C GLU A 216 20.55 11.23 -21.76
N GLY A 217 19.39 11.83 -22.07
CA GLY A 217 18.28 11.93 -21.13
C GLY A 217 17.73 10.57 -20.67
N ILE A 218 17.64 9.60 -21.59
CA ILE A 218 17.20 8.23 -21.30
C ILE A 218 18.16 7.54 -20.32
N TYR A 219 19.48 7.64 -20.53
CA TYR A 219 20.47 6.97 -19.69
C TYR A 219 20.71 7.70 -18.37
N ASP A 220 20.55 9.02 -18.31
CA ASP A 220 20.55 9.77 -17.05
C ASP A 220 19.36 9.40 -16.18
N THR A 221 18.18 9.28 -16.78
CA THR A 221 16.98 8.78 -16.09
C THR A 221 17.19 7.34 -15.58
N LEU A 222 17.81 6.48 -16.38
CA LEU A 222 18.14 5.11 -15.98
C LEU A 222 19.11 5.08 -14.79
N LYS A 223 20.16 5.93 -14.81
CA LYS A 223 21.10 6.09 -13.71
C LYS A 223 20.40 6.55 -12.43
N ARG A 224 19.51 7.55 -12.52
CA ARG A 224 18.68 8.01 -11.39
C ARG A 224 17.84 6.85 -10.82
N CYS A 225 17.19 6.08 -11.69
CA CYS A 225 16.40 4.91 -11.28
C CYS A 225 17.26 3.85 -10.57
N ALA A 226 18.47 3.56 -11.06
CA ALA A 226 19.39 2.62 -10.43
C ALA A 226 19.84 3.07 -9.03
N LEU A 227 20.13 4.37 -8.84
CA LEU A 227 20.53 4.93 -7.54
C LEU A 227 19.38 4.92 -6.52
N ILE A 228 18.15 5.19 -6.97
CA ILE A 228 16.95 5.09 -6.15
C ILE A 228 16.68 3.62 -5.77
N SER A 229 16.69 2.71 -6.75
CA SER A 229 16.44 1.28 -6.53
C SER A 229 17.47 0.67 -5.57
N LYS A 230 18.75 1.04 -5.68
CA LYS A 230 19.81 0.65 -4.75
C LYS A 230 19.47 1.00 -3.30
N SER A 231 18.73 2.09 -3.09
CA SER A 231 18.32 2.59 -1.79
C SER A 231 16.91 2.12 -1.38
N ALA A 232 16.40 1.07 -2.01
CA ALA A 232 15.10 0.45 -1.71
C ALA A 232 13.84 1.27 -2.04
N GLY A 233 13.96 2.31 -2.87
CA GLY A 233 12.83 3.11 -3.33
C GLY A 233 12.07 2.47 -4.49
N GLY A 234 10.72 2.46 -4.41
CA GLY A 234 9.87 2.16 -5.56
C GLY A 234 9.76 3.36 -6.51
N ILE A 235 9.61 3.12 -7.81
CA ILE A 235 9.62 4.18 -8.83
C ILE A 235 8.32 4.19 -9.63
N GLY A 236 7.73 5.38 -9.82
CA GLY A 236 6.85 5.69 -10.95
C GLY A 236 7.63 6.49 -11.98
N LEU A 237 7.64 6.07 -13.24
CA LEU A 237 8.35 6.75 -14.33
C LEU A 237 7.39 6.99 -15.49
N ASN A 238 7.18 8.24 -15.88
CA ASN A 238 6.50 8.53 -17.13
C ASN A 238 7.47 8.50 -18.31
N VAL A 239 6.99 7.98 -19.45
CA VAL A 239 7.78 7.88 -20.69
C VAL A 239 7.05 8.49 -21.89
N HIS A 240 6.06 9.37 -21.62
CA HIS A 240 5.18 9.97 -22.62
C HIS A 240 5.92 10.74 -23.71
N CYS A 241 7.07 11.33 -23.36
CA CYS A 241 7.85 12.19 -24.25
C CYS A 241 8.74 11.42 -25.24
N ILE A 242 8.94 10.11 -25.04
CA ILE A 242 9.85 9.32 -25.89
C ILE A 242 9.23 9.03 -27.25
N ARG A 243 9.95 9.30 -28.33
CA ARG A 243 9.44 9.10 -29.70
C ARG A 243 9.07 7.64 -29.97
N ALA A 244 7.96 7.46 -30.68
CA ALA A 244 7.43 6.15 -31.02
C ALA A 244 8.25 5.42 -32.12
N THR A 245 7.98 4.14 -32.31
CA THR A 245 8.61 3.30 -33.35
C THR A 245 8.45 3.92 -34.75
N GLY A 246 9.52 3.91 -35.55
CA GLY A 246 9.52 4.47 -36.91
C GLY A 246 9.67 5.99 -36.98
N SER A 247 9.83 6.68 -35.84
CA SER A 247 10.07 8.12 -35.79
C SER A 247 11.47 8.48 -36.26
N TYR A 248 11.60 9.57 -37.03
CA TYR A 248 12.88 9.98 -37.60
C TYR A 248 13.90 10.41 -36.52
N ILE A 249 15.18 10.09 -36.74
CA ILE A 249 16.30 10.53 -35.91
C ILE A 249 17.26 11.34 -36.79
N ALA A 250 17.19 12.67 -36.66
CA ALA A 250 17.97 13.59 -37.50
C ALA A 250 19.48 13.36 -37.44
N GLY A 251 20.04 13.11 -36.24
CA GLY A 251 21.49 12.96 -36.05
C GLY A 251 22.10 11.69 -36.67
N THR A 252 21.34 10.60 -36.73
CA THR A 252 21.83 9.30 -37.27
C THR A 252 21.22 8.95 -38.63
N ASN A 253 20.31 9.79 -39.13
CA ASN A 253 19.49 9.54 -40.32
C ASN A 253 18.76 8.19 -40.27
N GLY A 254 18.44 7.71 -39.06
CA GLY A 254 17.78 6.44 -38.80
C GLY A 254 16.32 6.61 -38.35
N SER A 255 15.70 5.49 -38.00
CA SER A 255 14.36 5.45 -37.38
C SER A 255 14.45 4.90 -35.95
N SER A 256 13.62 5.44 -35.06
CA SER A 256 13.50 4.98 -33.67
C SER A 256 12.94 3.57 -33.61
N ASN A 257 13.44 2.78 -32.65
CA ASN A 257 12.87 1.47 -32.32
C ASN A 257 11.72 1.56 -31.30
N GLY A 258 11.31 2.77 -30.91
CA GLY A 258 10.22 3.01 -29.97
C GLY A 258 10.55 2.69 -28.52
N ILE A 259 9.50 2.67 -27.68
CA ILE A 259 9.65 2.52 -26.23
C ILE A 259 9.96 1.08 -25.79
N VAL A 260 9.59 0.06 -26.57
CA VAL A 260 9.74 -1.35 -26.15
C VAL A 260 11.21 -1.74 -25.89
N PRO A 261 12.17 -1.50 -26.79
CA PRO A 261 13.57 -1.83 -26.52
C PRO A 261 14.17 -0.99 -25.39
N MET A 262 13.76 0.28 -25.25
CA MET A 262 14.17 1.12 -24.13
C MET A 262 13.72 0.51 -22.80
N LEU A 263 12.43 0.13 -22.69
CA LEU A 263 11.88 -0.44 -21.46
C LEU A 263 12.51 -1.79 -21.10
N ARG A 264 13.03 -2.55 -22.06
CA ARG A 264 13.83 -3.75 -21.74
C ARG A 264 15.14 -3.44 -21.02
N VAL A 265 15.77 -2.31 -21.31
CA VAL A 265 16.95 -1.85 -20.56
C VAL A 265 16.55 -1.56 -19.11
N TYR A 266 15.45 -0.82 -18.90
CA TYR A 266 14.91 -0.55 -17.56
C TYR A 266 14.53 -1.83 -16.81
N ASN A 267 13.91 -2.80 -17.50
CA ASN A 267 13.58 -4.11 -16.93
C ASN A 267 14.82 -4.83 -16.41
N ASN A 268 15.89 -4.88 -17.20
CA ASN A 268 17.12 -5.54 -16.81
C ASN A 268 17.83 -4.80 -15.67
N THR A 269 17.76 -3.47 -15.63
CA THR A 269 18.24 -2.68 -14.50
C THR A 269 17.45 -2.96 -13.22
N ALA A 270 16.12 -3.07 -13.29
CA ALA A 270 15.28 -3.42 -12.14
C ALA A 270 15.67 -4.80 -11.56
N ARG A 271 15.97 -5.77 -12.42
CA ARG A 271 16.47 -7.10 -12.01
C ARG A 271 17.88 -7.06 -11.43
N TYR A 272 18.76 -6.24 -12.00
CA TYR A 272 20.16 -6.16 -11.57
C TYR A 272 20.32 -5.51 -10.20
N VAL A 273 19.53 -4.46 -9.92
CA VAL A 273 19.60 -3.70 -8.67
C VAL A 273 18.58 -4.23 -7.66
N ASP A 274 18.75 -5.49 -7.25
CA ASP A 274 17.83 -6.25 -6.37
C ASP A 274 18.05 -6.05 -4.85
N GLN A 275 18.69 -4.94 -4.48
CA GLN A 275 18.86 -4.49 -3.08
C GLN A 275 19.67 -5.46 -2.18
N GLY A 276 20.57 -6.26 -2.76
CA GLY A 276 21.63 -6.95 -2.01
C GLY A 276 21.12 -8.13 -1.18
N GLY A 277 20.53 -9.11 -1.85
CA GLY A 277 20.04 -10.36 -1.23
C GLY A 277 18.52 -10.50 -1.24
N ASN A 278 17.85 -9.88 -2.22
CA ASN A 278 16.41 -10.01 -2.46
C ASN A 278 15.53 -9.57 -1.27
N LYS A 279 16.01 -8.61 -0.46
CA LYS A 279 15.21 -8.02 0.64
C LYS A 279 13.96 -7.34 0.11
N ARG A 280 14.06 -6.70 -1.07
CA ARG A 280 12.95 -6.16 -1.86
C ARG A 280 13.42 -6.01 -3.32
N PRO A 281 12.77 -6.62 -4.31
CA PRO A 281 13.17 -6.46 -5.72
C PRO A 281 13.01 -5.00 -6.18
N GLY A 282 13.83 -4.57 -7.15
CA GLY A 282 13.60 -3.29 -7.84
C GLY A 282 12.24 -3.31 -8.53
N ALA A 283 11.43 -2.28 -8.33
CA ALA A 283 10.05 -2.22 -8.81
C ALA A 283 9.74 -0.86 -9.42
N PHE A 284 9.59 -0.81 -10.75
CA PHE A 284 9.28 0.42 -11.49
C PHE A 284 7.91 0.27 -12.16
N ALA A 285 7.02 1.23 -11.92
CA ALA A 285 5.79 1.40 -12.68
C ALA A 285 6.01 2.41 -13.81
N ILE A 286 5.80 1.97 -15.04
CA ILE A 286 5.92 2.80 -16.22
C ILE A 286 4.54 3.37 -16.56
N TYR A 287 4.47 4.68 -16.72
CA TYR A 287 3.25 5.41 -17.07
C TYR A 287 3.30 5.84 -18.53
N LEU A 288 2.21 5.58 -19.25
CA LEU A 288 2.02 5.98 -20.64
C LEU A 288 0.62 6.56 -20.87
N GLU A 289 0.52 7.67 -21.61
CA GLU A 289 -0.76 8.20 -22.07
C GLU A 289 -1.30 7.41 -23.29
N PRO A 290 -2.62 7.13 -23.38
CA PRO A 290 -3.17 6.23 -24.37
C PRO A 290 -3.16 6.76 -25.82
N TRP A 291 -2.77 8.01 -26.06
CA TRP A 291 -2.55 8.54 -27.41
C TRP A 291 -1.19 8.13 -27.99
N HIS A 292 -0.26 7.62 -27.17
CA HIS A 292 1.09 7.31 -27.64
C HIS A 292 1.07 6.21 -28.72
N ALA A 293 1.84 6.37 -29.81
CA ALA A 293 1.75 5.44 -30.94
C ALA A 293 2.21 4.00 -30.66
N ASP A 294 3.05 3.78 -29.66
CA ASP A 294 3.45 2.43 -29.20
C ASP A 294 2.49 1.83 -28.13
N ILE A 295 1.30 2.39 -27.91
CA ILE A 295 0.41 1.98 -26.81
C ILE A 295 0.00 0.50 -26.85
N PHE A 296 -0.24 -0.07 -28.04
CA PHE A 296 -0.63 -1.48 -28.15
C PHE A 296 0.50 -2.42 -27.72
N ASP A 297 1.73 -2.14 -28.15
CA ASP A 297 2.89 -2.94 -27.74
C ASP A 297 3.18 -2.78 -26.24
N PHE A 298 2.96 -1.57 -25.70
CA PHE A 298 3.07 -1.31 -24.25
C PHE A 298 2.13 -2.19 -23.43
N LEU A 299 0.88 -2.38 -23.87
CA LEU A 299 -0.11 -3.24 -23.21
C LEU A 299 0.28 -4.73 -23.20
N ASP A 300 1.16 -5.15 -24.11
CA ASP A 300 1.61 -6.53 -24.25
C ASP A 300 2.87 -6.85 -23.43
N LEU A 301 3.59 -5.85 -22.92
CA LEU A 301 4.91 -6.02 -22.30
C LEU A 301 4.92 -6.96 -21.07
N LYS A 302 3.81 -7.04 -20.34
CA LYS A 302 3.64 -7.89 -19.15
C LYS A 302 3.08 -9.28 -19.47
N LYS A 303 2.53 -9.50 -20.67
CA LYS A 303 1.87 -10.77 -21.04
C LYS A 303 2.86 -11.93 -20.94
N ASN A 304 2.39 -13.08 -20.46
CA ASN A 304 3.23 -14.26 -20.31
C ASN A 304 3.60 -14.89 -21.68
N THR A 305 2.68 -14.84 -22.63
CA THR A 305 2.86 -15.36 -23.99
C THR A 305 3.45 -14.30 -24.93
N GLY A 306 4.00 -14.73 -26.07
CA GLY A 306 4.59 -13.89 -27.11
C GLY A 306 6.12 -13.88 -27.11
N LYS A 307 6.73 -13.05 -27.97
CA LYS A 307 8.19 -13.00 -28.19
C LYS A 307 8.90 -12.34 -27.01
N GLU A 308 9.96 -12.97 -26.50
CA GLU A 308 10.70 -12.47 -25.33
C GLU A 308 11.36 -11.11 -25.58
N GLU A 309 11.75 -10.83 -26.82
CA GLU A 309 12.35 -9.56 -27.20
C GLU A 309 11.36 -8.38 -27.14
N GLN A 310 10.07 -8.67 -26.98
CA GLN A 310 8.97 -7.72 -26.87
C GLN A 310 8.32 -7.79 -25.47
N ARG A 311 9.05 -8.24 -24.46
CA ARG A 311 8.55 -8.38 -23.07
C ARG A 311 9.48 -7.73 -22.07
N ALA A 312 8.88 -7.21 -21.00
CA ALA A 312 9.56 -6.61 -19.87
C ALA A 312 8.73 -6.88 -18.60
N ARG A 313 8.74 -8.14 -18.15
CA ARG A 313 7.81 -8.66 -17.13
C ARG A 313 8.17 -8.29 -15.70
N ASP A 314 9.36 -7.74 -15.44
CA ASP A 314 9.76 -7.29 -14.09
C ASP A 314 9.29 -5.86 -13.81
N LEU A 315 8.91 -5.11 -14.85
CA LEU A 315 8.27 -3.80 -14.73
C LEU A 315 6.77 -3.92 -14.45
N PHE A 316 6.18 -2.84 -13.94
CA PHE A 316 4.75 -2.63 -13.82
C PHE A 316 4.30 -1.58 -14.82
N TYR A 317 3.02 -1.61 -15.20
CA TYR A 317 2.48 -0.76 -16.27
C TYR A 317 1.24 -0.03 -15.79
N ALA A 318 1.14 1.24 -16.17
CA ALA A 318 0.07 2.13 -15.77
C ALA A 318 -0.33 3.04 -16.93
N LEU A 319 -1.61 3.33 -17.05
CA LEU A 319 -2.14 4.30 -18.00
C LEU A 319 -2.41 5.62 -17.30
N TRP A 320 -2.00 6.71 -17.95
CA TRP A 320 -2.29 8.08 -17.56
C TRP A 320 -3.33 8.66 -18.52
N ILE A 321 -4.60 8.53 -18.17
CA ILE A 321 -5.72 8.59 -19.10
C ILE A 321 -6.34 9.99 -19.12
N PRO A 322 -6.36 10.71 -20.26
CA PRO A 322 -7.13 11.94 -20.40
C PRO A 322 -8.64 11.63 -20.50
N ASP A 323 -9.47 12.55 -20.00
CA ASP A 323 -10.94 12.51 -20.06
C ASP A 323 -11.41 12.34 -21.52
N LEU A 324 -10.71 12.95 -22.49
CA LEU A 324 -11.02 12.82 -23.91
C LEU A 324 -11.03 11.37 -24.39
N PHE A 325 -10.08 10.54 -23.96
CA PHE A 325 -10.05 9.14 -24.37
C PHE A 325 -11.31 8.41 -23.87
N MET A 326 -11.68 8.62 -22.60
CA MET A 326 -12.89 8.04 -22.02
C MET A 326 -14.16 8.50 -22.76
N LYS A 327 -14.27 9.81 -23.06
CA LYS A 327 -15.36 10.38 -23.87
C LYS A 327 -15.46 9.73 -25.25
N ARG A 328 -14.33 9.53 -25.94
CA ARG A 328 -14.30 8.92 -27.28
C ARG A 328 -14.64 7.43 -27.26
N VAL A 329 -14.27 6.70 -26.20
CA VAL A 329 -14.67 5.31 -25.99
C VAL A 329 -16.20 5.21 -25.79
N GLU A 330 -16.78 6.07 -24.95
CA GLU A 330 -18.25 6.07 -24.69
C GLU A 330 -19.05 6.37 -25.97
N LYS A 331 -18.56 7.26 -26.82
CA LYS A 331 -19.21 7.70 -28.07
C LYS A 331 -18.86 6.87 -29.31
N ASP A 332 -18.01 5.85 -29.19
CA ASP A 332 -17.45 5.07 -30.32
C ASP A 332 -16.77 5.95 -31.41
N GLU A 333 -16.02 6.96 -30.98
CA GLU A 333 -15.30 7.86 -31.88
C GLU A 333 -13.91 7.32 -32.27
N MET A 334 -13.27 7.99 -33.23
CA MET A 334 -11.90 7.70 -33.62
C MET A 334 -10.91 8.23 -32.57
N TRP A 335 -9.83 7.50 -32.36
CA TRP A 335 -8.70 7.87 -31.51
C TRP A 335 -7.42 7.86 -32.33
N SER A 336 -6.71 8.98 -32.32
CA SER A 336 -5.44 9.19 -33.02
C SER A 336 -4.24 8.83 -32.15
N LEU A 337 -3.40 7.97 -32.70
CA LEU A 337 -2.14 7.55 -32.13
C LEU A 337 -1.01 8.43 -32.66
N MET A 338 -0.32 9.13 -31.76
CA MET A 338 0.65 10.17 -32.10
C MET A 338 2.04 9.84 -31.54
N CYS A 339 3.07 10.32 -32.25
CA CYS A 339 4.42 10.35 -31.74
C CYS A 339 4.66 11.71 -31.05
N PRO A 340 5.20 11.76 -29.82
CA PRO A 340 5.45 13.03 -29.12
C PRO A 340 6.41 13.97 -29.86
N ASN A 341 7.32 13.45 -30.69
CA ASN A 341 8.20 14.28 -31.53
C ASN A 341 7.43 14.97 -32.68
N GLU A 342 6.35 14.36 -33.18
CA GLU A 342 5.49 14.97 -34.21
C GLU A 342 4.35 15.79 -33.62
N SER A 343 3.92 15.48 -32.40
CA SER A 343 2.79 16.11 -31.70
C SER A 343 3.21 16.48 -30.28
N PRO A 344 4.13 17.46 -30.10
CA PRO A 344 4.74 17.79 -28.82
C PRO A 344 3.75 18.47 -27.86
N GLY A 345 4.09 18.50 -26.56
CA GLY A 345 3.32 19.25 -25.55
C GLY A 345 2.03 18.57 -25.04
N LEU A 346 1.57 17.48 -25.64
CA LEU A 346 0.37 16.76 -25.17
C LEU A 346 0.48 16.28 -23.71
N HIS A 347 1.67 15.84 -23.29
CA HIS A 347 1.93 15.40 -21.92
C HIS A 347 2.20 16.57 -20.94
N GLU A 348 2.27 17.80 -21.43
CA GLU A 348 2.55 19.01 -20.66
C GLU A 348 1.28 19.84 -20.38
N CYS A 349 0.14 19.46 -20.94
CA CYS A 349 -1.17 20.07 -20.71
C CYS A 349 -2.21 19.01 -20.30
N TRP A 350 -3.35 19.44 -19.78
CA TRP A 350 -4.45 18.58 -19.31
C TRP A 350 -5.81 19.27 -19.49
N GLY A 351 -6.89 18.51 -19.38
CA GLY A 351 -8.26 19.04 -19.51
C GLY A 351 -8.53 19.67 -20.87
N GLU A 352 -9.17 20.84 -20.88
CA GLU A 352 -9.58 21.53 -22.11
C GLU A 352 -8.39 21.90 -23.00
N GLU A 353 -7.27 22.33 -22.42
CA GLU A 353 -6.05 22.66 -23.18
C GLU A 353 -5.48 21.44 -23.92
N PHE A 354 -5.53 20.26 -23.27
CA PHE A 354 -5.16 19.01 -23.92
C PHE A 354 -6.13 18.65 -25.06
N GLU A 355 -7.43 18.79 -24.83
CA GLU A 355 -8.46 18.50 -25.83
C GLU A 355 -8.27 19.35 -27.09
N GLU A 356 -8.10 20.66 -26.93
CA GLU A 356 -7.86 21.59 -28.03
C GLU A 356 -6.56 21.27 -28.79
N LEU A 357 -5.47 21.00 -28.07
CA LEU A 357 -4.17 20.68 -28.66
C LEU A 357 -4.22 19.38 -29.47
N TYR A 358 -4.83 18.35 -28.88
CA TYR A 358 -4.96 17.03 -29.50
C TYR A 358 -5.80 17.10 -30.77
N GLU A 359 -6.97 17.74 -30.72
CA GLU A 359 -7.85 17.89 -31.88
C GLU A 359 -7.24 18.76 -32.98
N ARG A 360 -6.43 19.76 -32.62
CA ARG A 360 -5.65 20.52 -33.59
C ARG A 360 -4.67 19.62 -34.35
N TYR A 361 -3.93 18.76 -33.65
CA TYR A 361 -3.02 17.82 -34.31
C TYR A 361 -3.74 16.80 -35.18
N GLU A 362 -4.95 16.37 -34.81
CA GLU A 362 -5.79 15.56 -35.68
C GLU A 362 -6.16 16.29 -36.98
N LYS A 363 -6.57 17.57 -36.89
CA LYS A 363 -6.91 18.40 -38.06
C LYS A 363 -5.70 18.67 -38.96
N GLU A 364 -4.52 18.81 -38.36
CA GLU A 364 -3.24 18.98 -39.08
C GLU A 364 -2.71 17.67 -39.70
N GLY A 365 -3.35 16.53 -39.43
CA GLY A 365 -2.87 15.22 -39.90
C GLY A 365 -1.60 14.73 -39.19
N ARG A 366 -1.31 15.24 -37.99
CA ARG A 366 -0.12 14.92 -37.18
C ARG A 366 -0.37 13.71 -36.29
N PHE A 367 -0.67 12.58 -36.91
CA PHE A 367 -0.82 11.30 -36.24
C PHE A 367 -0.22 10.19 -37.09
N ARG A 368 0.20 9.11 -36.44
CA ARG A 368 0.76 7.93 -37.12
C ARG A 368 -0.32 6.95 -37.56
N LYS A 369 -1.38 6.82 -36.78
CA LYS A 369 -2.49 5.90 -37.03
C LYS A 369 -3.75 6.40 -36.34
N GLN A 370 -4.92 6.14 -36.92
CA GLN A 370 -6.19 6.28 -36.20
C GLN A 370 -6.80 4.89 -36.00
N VAL A 371 -7.41 4.69 -34.83
CA VAL A 371 -8.14 3.48 -34.47
C VAL A 371 -9.50 3.87 -33.91
N LYS A 372 -10.46 2.95 -33.87
CA LYS A 372 -11.65 3.16 -33.02
C LYS A 372 -11.20 3.21 -31.56
N ALA A 373 -11.68 4.19 -30.79
CA ALA A 373 -11.32 4.31 -29.38
C ALA A 373 -11.64 3.03 -28.60
N GLN A 374 -12.78 2.41 -28.90
CA GLN A 374 -13.17 1.12 -28.32
C GLN A 374 -12.20 -0.02 -28.65
N SER A 375 -11.52 -0.02 -29.81
CA SER A 375 -10.51 -1.04 -30.13
C SER A 375 -9.31 -0.98 -29.19
N LEU A 376 -8.86 0.23 -28.81
CA LEU A 376 -7.82 0.38 -27.79
C LEU A 376 -8.36 0.00 -26.40
N TRP A 377 -9.59 0.37 -26.08
CA TRP A 377 -10.26 -0.03 -24.84
C TRP A 377 -10.30 -1.55 -24.65
N TYR A 378 -10.65 -2.30 -25.70
CA TYR A 378 -10.62 -3.76 -25.68
C TYR A 378 -9.23 -4.31 -25.35
N ALA A 379 -8.18 -3.76 -25.93
CA ALA A 379 -6.80 -4.19 -25.65
C ALA A 379 -6.39 -3.89 -24.20
N ILE A 380 -6.84 -2.76 -23.64
CA ILE A 380 -6.60 -2.40 -22.23
C ILE A 380 -7.23 -3.44 -21.32
N ILE A 381 -8.52 -3.75 -21.54
CA ILE A 381 -9.25 -4.73 -20.72
C ILE A 381 -8.67 -6.13 -20.89
N GLU A 382 -8.30 -6.54 -22.10
CA GLU A 382 -7.67 -7.84 -22.33
C GLU A 382 -6.37 -7.98 -21.52
N SER A 383 -5.50 -6.96 -21.57
CA SER A 383 -4.26 -6.95 -20.78
C SER A 383 -4.54 -7.04 -19.27
N GLN A 384 -5.58 -6.37 -18.79
CA GLN A 384 -6.00 -6.42 -17.38
C GLN A 384 -6.50 -7.81 -16.97
N ILE A 385 -7.30 -8.46 -17.81
CA ILE A 385 -7.78 -9.83 -17.55
C ILE A 385 -6.60 -10.81 -17.48
N GLU A 386 -5.63 -10.68 -18.39
CA GLU A 386 -4.48 -11.59 -18.45
C GLU A 386 -3.44 -11.34 -17.35
N THR A 387 -3.21 -10.08 -16.97
CA THR A 387 -2.04 -9.70 -16.16
C THR A 387 -2.39 -8.97 -14.86
N GLY A 388 -3.63 -8.54 -14.68
CA GLY A 388 -4.08 -7.66 -13.59
C GLY A 388 -3.72 -6.18 -13.77
N THR A 389 -3.06 -5.83 -14.89
CA THR A 389 -2.52 -4.50 -15.23
C THR A 389 -2.79 -4.19 -16.72
N PRO A 390 -2.72 -2.94 -17.22
CA PRO A 390 -2.17 -1.76 -16.57
C PRO A 390 -3.08 -1.17 -15.47
N TYR A 391 -2.46 -0.42 -14.56
CA TYR A 391 -3.17 0.45 -13.63
C TYR A 391 -3.94 1.53 -14.38
N MET A 392 -5.02 2.04 -13.78
CA MET A 392 -5.89 3.04 -14.39
C MET A 392 -5.90 4.32 -13.57
N LEU A 393 -5.29 5.38 -14.09
CA LEU A 393 -5.28 6.69 -13.46
C LEU A 393 -5.80 7.75 -14.44
N TYR A 394 -6.65 8.65 -13.93
CA TYR A 394 -7.30 9.68 -14.73
C TYR A 394 -6.53 10.99 -14.61
N LYS A 395 -5.74 11.29 -15.64
CA LYS A 395 -4.83 12.45 -15.73
C LYS A 395 -5.51 13.74 -15.33
N ASP A 396 -6.70 13.98 -15.86
CA ASP A 396 -7.39 15.25 -15.66
C ASP A 396 -7.97 15.36 -14.25
N ALA A 397 -8.50 14.26 -13.68
CA ALA A 397 -8.92 14.24 -12.28
C ALA A 397 -7.75 14.48 -11.32
N CYS A 398 -6.58 13.91 -11.62
CA CYS A 398 -5.34 14.11 -10.87
C CYS A 398 -4.90 15.58 -10.89
N ASN A 399 -4.81 16.19 -12.08
CA ASN A 399 -4.34 17.57 -12.26
C ASN A 399 -5.34 18.61 -11.75
N ARG A 400 -6.63 18.46 -12.09
CA ARG A 400 -7.71 19.39 -11.70
C ARG A 400 -7.80 19.55 -10.19
N LYS A 401 -7.56 18.45 -9.47
CA LYS A 401 -7.78 18.30 -8.02
C LYS A 401 -6.50 18.09 -7.23
N SER A 402 -5.38 18.64 -7.71
CA SER A 402 -4.12 18.68 -6.97
C SER A 402 -3.87 20.07 -6.42
N ASN A 403 -3.40 20.15 -5.17
CA ASN A 403 -2.89 21.40 -4.61
C ASN A 403 -1.55 21.83 -5.26
N GLN A 404 -0.87 20.92 -5.97
CA GLN A 404 0.36 21.22 -6.71
C GLN A 404 0.12 21.68 -8.16
N LYS A 405 -1.13 21.90 -8.58
CA LYS A 405 -1.43 22.31 -9.96
C LYS A 405 -0.84 23.66 -10.38
N ASN A 406 -0.34 24.45 -9.42
CA ASN A 406 0.41 25.68 -9.69
C ASN A 406 1.85 25.43 -10.19
N LEU A 407 2.38 24.21 -10.07
CA LEU A 407 3.73 23.84 -10.51
C LEU A 407 3.79 23.48 -11.99
N GLY A 408 2.67 23.06 -12.58
CA GLY A 408 2.56 22.55 -13.93
C GLY A 408 1.77 21.25 -13.98
N THR A 409 1.77 20.62 -15.16
CA THR A 409 1.07 19.35 -15.37
C THR A 409 1.79 18.20 -14.67
N ILE A 410 1.07 17.48 -13.82
CA ILE A 410 1.49 16.23 -13.22
C ILE A 410 1.37 15.12 -14.27
N GLN A 411 2.44 14.36 -14.47
CA GLN A 411 2.59 13.44 -15.60
C GLN A 411 2.46 11.96 -15.21
N CYS A 412 2.57 11.62 -13.93
CA CYS A 412 2.34 10.25 -13.46
C CYS A 412 2.00 10.21 -11.97
N SER A 413 1.76 8.99 -11.50
CA SER A 413 1.75 8.64 -10.08
C SER A 413 2.97 7.76 -9.75
N ASN A 414 3.11 7.35 -8.50
CA ASN A 414 4.15 6.40 -8.05
C ASN A 414 3.87 4.93 -8.42
N LEU A 415 4.71 4.02 -7.91
CA LEU A 415 4.57 2.56 -8.03
C LEU A 415 3.20 2.01 -7.60
N CYS A 416 2.59 2.60 -6.57
CA CYS A 416 1.40 2.07 -5.91
C CYS A 416 0.12 2.87 -6.18
N THR A 417 0.17 3.87 -7.06
CA THR A 417 -0.98 4.65 -7.56
C THR A 417 -1.68 5.59 -6.55
N GLU A 418 -1.10 5.83 -5.38
CA GLU A 418 -1.65 6.74 -4.35
C GLU A 418 -1.05 8.14 -4.37
N ILE A 419 0.15 8.31 -4.95
CA ILE A 419 0.89 9.57 -4.90
C ILE A 419 0.75 10.34 -6.20
N VAL A 420 0.27 11.57 -6.12
CA VAL A 420 0.05 12.45 -7.28
C VAL A 420 0.82 13.75 -7.03
N GLU A 421 2.11 13.70 -7.33
CA GLU A 421 3.06 14.80 -7.11
C GLU A 421 3.70 15.22 -8.43
N TYR A 422 4.01 16.51 -8.55
CA TYR A 422 4.71 17.07 -9.71
C TYR A 422 6.14 16.53 -9.82
N SER A 423 6.56 16.24 -11.05
CA SER A 423 7.95 15.90 -11.39
C SER A 423 8.34 16.54 -12.72
N SER A 424 9.63 16.79 -12.89
CA SER A 424 10.21 17.43 -14.08
C SER A 424 11.60 16.84 -14.37
N HIS A 425 12.33 17.41 -15.33
CA HIS A 425 13.69 17.01 -15.62
C HIS A 425 14.67 17.28 -14.45
N ASP A 426 14.36 18.25 -13.59
CA ASP A 426 15.16 18.71 -12.45
C ASP A 426 14.55 18.41 -11.08
N GLU A 427 13.33 17.85 -11.03
CA GLU A 427 12.61 17.50 -9.81
C GLU A 427 12.10 16.06 -9.85
N VAL A 428 12.54 15.26 -8.87
CA VAL A 428 12.04 13.91 -8.67
C VAL A 428 11.19 13.91 -7.40
N ALA A 429 9.89 13.66 -7.53
CA ALA A 429 8.99 13.73 -6.38
C ALA A 429 9.28 12.60 -5.38
N VAL A 430 8.97 12.83 -4.09
CA VAL A 430 9.38 11.94 -2.98
C VAL A 430 8.25 11.74 -2.00
N CYS A 431 7.96 10.48 -1.74
CA CYS A 431 6.83 10.07 -0.93
C CYS A 431 7.25 9.70 0.52
N ASN A 432 6.82 10.51 1.49
CA ASN A 432 7.07 10.34 2.93
C ASN A 432 5.81 9.78 3.62
N LEU A 433 5.85 8.53 4.09
CA LEU A 433 4.63 7.75 4.40
C LEU A 433 4.50 7.27 5.85
N ALA A 434 3.27 7.33 6.36
CA ALA A 434 2.84 6.64 7.58
C ALA A 434 1.37 6.20 7.45
N SER A 435 0.97 5.21 8.26
CA SER A 435 -0.40 4.68 8.26
C SER A 435 -0.99 4.60 9.66
N ILE A 436 -2.24 5.05 9.79
CA ILE A 436 -3.02 5.01 11.04
C ILE A 436 -3.72 3.65 11.19
N ALA A 437 -3.64 3.05 12.37
CA ALA A 437 -4.34 1.80 12.68
C ALA A 437 -5.77 2.09 13.17
N LEU A 438 -6.73 2.16 12.24
CA LEU A 438 -8.10 2.65 12.52
C LEU A 438 -8.84 1.83 13.58
N ASN A 439 -8.55 0.53 13.67
CA ASN A 439 -9.17 -0.37 14.64
C ASN A 439 -8.86 0.01 16.10
N ARG A 440 -7.79 0.78 16.35
CA ARG A 440 -7.41 1.22 17.71
C ARG A 440 -8.30 2.33 18.26
N TYR A 441 -9.06 2.99 17.40
CA TYR A 441 -9.93 4.11 17.77
C TYR A 441 -11.35 3.65 18.09
N VAL A 442 -11.63 2.35 18.03
CA VAL A 442 -12.91 1.79 18.44
C VAL A 442 -12.84 1.37 19.90
N LYS A 443 -13.74 1.91 20.71
CA LYS A 443 -13.94 1.51 22.10
C LYS A 443 -15.44 1.43 22.38
N ASP A 444 -15.90 0.32 22.94
CA ASP A 444 -17.31 0.12 23.28
C ASP A 444 -18.27 0.37 22.10
N GLN A 445 -17.85 -0.01 20.87
CA GLN A 445 -18.55 0.25 19.60
C GLN A 445 -18.76 1.74 19.26
N GLU A 446 -17.96 2.62 19.85
CA GLU A 446 -17.86 4.04 19.49
C GLU A 446 -16.49 4.34 18.89
N PHE A 447 -16.47 5.25 17.91
CA PHE A 447 -15.23 5.67 17.24
C PHE A 447 -14.71 6.99 17.82
N ASP A 448 -13.48 6.99 18.35
CA ASP A 448 -12.85 8.15 18.97
C ASP A 448 -12.17 9.07 17.95
N PHE A 449 -12.96 9.98 17.38
CA PHE A 449 -12.48 10.98 16.43
C PHE A 449 -11.53 12.02 17.06
N ALA A 450 -11.65 12.28 18.37
CA ALA A 450 -10.77 13.25 19.05
C ALA A 450 -9.35 12.68 19.15
N LYS A 451 -9.22 11.40 19.50
CA LYS A 451 -7.93 10.70 19.50
C LYS A 451 -7.36 10.56 18.09
N LEU A 452 -8.21 10.27 17.09
CA LEU A 452 -7.77 10.24 15.68
C LEU A 452 -7.16 11.58 15.26
N LYS A 453 -7.83 12.70 15.57
CA LYS A 453 -7.31 14.05 15.32
C LYS A 453 -5.97 14.25 16.02
N GLN A 454 -5.86 13.93 17.31
CA GLN A 454 -4.60 14.08 18.07
C GLN A 454 -3.44 13.31 17.42
N VAL A 455 -3.63 12.02 17.14
CA VAL A 455 -2.56 11.17 16.59
C VAL A 455 -2.17 11.62 15.18
N THR A 456 -3.14 12.01 14.36
CA THR A 456 -2.87 12.51 13.00
C THR A 456 -1.95 13.73 13.02
N LYS A 457 -2.17 14.67 13.95
CA LYS A 457 -1.29 15.85 14.10
C LYS A 457 0.15 15.47 14.42
N VAL A 458 0.36 14.46 15.27
CA VAL A 458 1.70 13.96 15.59
C VAL A 458 2.34 13.34 14.35
N ILE A 459 1.59 12.53 13.59
CA ILE A 459 2.08 11.94 12.33
C ILE A 459 2.50 13.03 11.35
N THR A 460 1.69 14.07 11.15
CA THR A 460 2.04 15.21 10.28
C THR A 460 3.37 15.86 10.69
N LYS A 461 3.57 16.08 12.00
CA LYS A 461 4.82 16.64 12.54
C LYS A 461 6.01 15.70 12.33
N ASN A 462 5.81 14.40 12.50
CA ASN A 462 6.84 13.38 12.29
C ASN A 462 7.26 13.32 10.82
N LEU A 463 6.31 13.23 9.90
CA LEU A 463 6.58 13.18 8.46
C LEU A 463 7.24 14.48 7.97
N ASN A 464 6.86 15.65 8.52
CA ASN A 464 7.54 16.89 8.19
C ASN A 464 9.00 16.92 8.68
N LYS A 465 9.32 16.36 9.86
CA LYS A 465 10.71 16.20 10.32
C LYS A 465 11.50 15.23 9.42
N ILE A 466 10.87 14.15 8.96
CA ILE A 466 11.49 13.16 8.06
C ILE A 466 12.02 13.81 6.77
N ILE A 467 11.29 14.77 6.18
CA ILE A 467 11.75 15.51 4.99
C ILE A 467 13.14 16.13 5.23
N ASP A 468 13.41 16.60 6.44
CA ASP A 468 14.67 17.27 6.75
C ASP A 468 15.81 16.32 7.10
N ILE A 469 15.49 15.12 7.61
CA ILE A 469 16.47 14.12 8.07
C ILE A 469 16.83 13.11 6.97
N ASN A 470 15.93 12.93 6.00
CA ASN A 470 16.06 11.93 4.95
C ASN A 470 17.35 12.13 4.14
N TYR A 471 18.11 11.05 3.97
CA TYR A 471 19.19 10.97 2.98
C TYR A 471 18.59 10.74 1.59
N TYR A 472 18.79 11.69 0.68
CA TYR A 472 18.31 11.59 -0.69
C TYR A 472 19.33 10.88 -1.58
N PRO A 473 18.92 9.87 -2.38
CA PRO A 473 19.84 9.14 -3.25
C PRO A 473 20.32 9.97 -4.44
N ILE A 474 19.57 11.03 -4.81
CA ILE A 474 19.85 11.95 -5.92
C ILE A 474 19.45 13.38 -5.52
N PRO A 475 20.11 14.42 -6.04
CA PRO A 475 19.86 15.82 -5.65
C PRO A 475 18.49 16.35 -6.10
N GLU A 476 17.95 15.87 -7.23
CA GLU A 476 16.63 16.27 -7.75
C GLU A 476 15.50 15.88 -6.78
N ALA A 477 15.70 14.78 -6.05
CA ALA A 477 14.77 14.31 -5.04
C ALA A 477 14.79 15.19 -3.78
N GLU A 478 15.99 15.63 -3.37
CA GLU A 478 16.12 16.59 -2.26
C GLU A 478 15.50 17.93 -2.62
N LYS A 479 15.78 18.44 -3.83
CA LYS A 479 15.22 19.69 -4.35
C LYS A 479 13.69 19.66 -4.28
N SER A 480 13.06 18.66 -4.89
CA SER A 480 11.59 18.53 -4.91
C SER A 480 11.00 18.48 -3.50
N ASN A 481 11.53 17.59 -2.64
CA ASN A 481 10.95 17.39 -1.31
C ASN A 481 11.13 18.61 -0.41
N LYS A 482 12.24 19.37 -0.54
CA LYS A 482 12.46 20.61 0.23
C LYS A 482 11.59 21.76 -0.25
N ARG A 483 11.34 21.88 -1.56
CA ARG A 483 10.53 22.95 -2.16
C ARG A 483 9.03 22.78 -1.90
N HIS A 484 8.52 21.56 -1.99
CA HIS A 484 7.07 21.30 -1.93
C HIS A 484 6.62 20.63 -0.62
N ARG A 485 7.55 19.97 0.07
CA ARG A 485 7.34 19.29 1.36
C ARG A 485 6.10 18.37 1.44
N PRO A 486 5.80 17.54 0.42
CA PRO A 486 4.64 16.66 0.46
C PRO A 486 4.81 15.53 1.47
N ILE A 487 3.70 15.09 2.06
CA ILE A 487 3.63 13.90 2.91
C ILE A 487 2.41 13.05 2.51
N GLY A 488 2.42 11.78 2.90
CA GLY A 488 1.32 10.84 2.64
C GLY A 488 0.89 10.11 3.90
N ILE A 489 -0.20 10.57 4.51
CA ILE A 489 -0.87 9.88 5.62
C ILE A 489 -1.91 8.93 5.03
N GLY A 490 -1.78 7.65 5.34
CA GLY A 490 -2.74 6.62 4.97
C GLY A 490 -3.36 5.95 6.19
N VAL A 491 -4.08 4.86 5.94
CA VAL A 491 -4.76 4.09 6.97
C VAL A 491 -4.49 2.60 6.77
N GLN A 492 -4.82 1.81 7.78
CA GLN A 492 -4.91 0.35 7.75
C GLN A 492 -5.99 -0.11 8.72
N GLY A 493 -6.49 -1.33 8.53
CA GLY A 493 -7.53 -1.90 9.38
C GLY A 493 -8.90 -1.23 9.25
N LEU A 494 -9.25 -0.71 8.07
CA LEU A 494 -10.59 -0.17 7.84
C LEU A 494 -11.66 -1.27 7.99
N ALA A 495 -11.41 -2.46 7.41
CA ALA A 495 -12.33 -3.59 7.56
C ALA A 495 -12.43 -4.07 9.02
N ASP A 496 -11.31 -4.14 9.75
CA ASP A 496 -11.33 -4.43 11.20
C ASP A 496 -12.20 -3.43 11.96
N THR A 497 -12.08 -2.14 11.63
CA THR A 497 -12.85 -1.06 12.25
C THR A 497 -14.35 -1.27 12.04
N PHE A 498 -14.78 -1.53 10.81
CA PHE A 498 -16.19 -1.79 10.52
C PHE A 498 -16.71 -3.03 11.24
N ILE A 499 -15.91 -4.10 11.30
CA ILE A 499 -16.29 -5.32 12.04
C ILE A 499 -16.44 -5.03 13.54
N LEU A 500 -15.49 -4.29 14.15
CA LEU A 500 -15.55 -3.91 15.56
C LEU A 500 -16.73 -2.99 15.88
N MET A 501 -17.15 -2.16 14.92
CA MET A 501 -18.35 -1.31 15.00
C MET A 501 -19.65 -2.06 14.65
N ARG A 502 -19.56 -3.33 14.24
CA ARG A 502 -20.69 -4.15 13.76
C ARG A 502 -21.39 -3.61 12.51
N TYR A 503 -20.63 -2.95 11.64
CA TYR A 503 -21.11 -2.42 10.37
C TYR A 503 -20.66 -3.31 9.19
N PRO A 504 -21.59 -3.90 8.42
CA PRO A 504 -21.25 -4.49 7.12
C PRO A 504 -20.53 -3.44 6.24
N PHE A 505 -19.53 -3.86 5.47
CA PHE A 505 -18.65 -2.94 4.76
C PHE A 505 -19.39 -1.94 3.84
N ASP A 506 -20.47 -2.39 3.22
CA ASP A 506 -21.31 -1.63 2.28
C ASP A 506 -22.60 -1.05 2.91
N SER A 507 -22.73 -1.11 4.24
CA SER A 507 -23.82 -0.45 4.97
C SER A 507 -23.73 1.08 4.91
N GLU A 508 -24.85 1.77 5.17
CA GLU A 508 -24.87 3.24 5.21
C GLU A 508 -24.05 3.78 6.38
N GLU A 509 -24.03 3.05 7.50
CA GLU A 509 -23.24 3.36 8.68
C GLU A 509 -21.74 3.30 8.39
N ALA A 510 -21.28 2.26 7.69
CA ALA A 510 -19.89 2.15 7.24
C ALA A 510 -19.51 3.25 6.25
N GLN A 511 -20.41 3.61 5.32
CA GLN A 511 -20.20 4.72 4.38
C GLN A 511 -20.05 6.07 5.10
N LYS A 512 -20.93 6.35 6.08
CA LYS A 512 -20.84 7.56 6.90
C LYS A 512 -19.57 7.60 7.73
N LEU A 513 -19.23 6.51 8.40
CA LEU A 513 -17.99 6.40 9.20
C LEU A 513 -16.75 6.57 8.31
N ASN A 514 -16.75 6.02 7.10
CA ASN A 514 -15.69 6.24 6.12
C ASN A 514 -15.48 7.73 5.83
N ILE A 515 -16.55 8.47 5.52
CA ILE A 515 -16.48 9.93 5.28
C ILE A 515 -15.87 10.64 6.50
N GLU A 516 -16.40 10.38 7.69
CA GLU A 516 -16.00 11.08 8.92
C GLU A 516 -14.56 10.78 9.35
N ILE A 517 -14.06 9.56 9.11
CA ILE A 517 -12.67 9.19 9.38
C ILE A 517 -11.73 10.01 8.49
N PHE A 518 -11.96 10.03 7.18
CA PHE A 518 -11.07 10.73 6.25
C PHE A 518 -11.22 12.25 6.35
N GLU A 519 -12.41 12.75 6.66
CA GLU A 519 -12.62 14.17 7.00
C GLU A 519 -11.77 14.56 8.22
N THR A 520 -11.77 13.74 9.27
CA THR A 520 -10.99 13.98 10.49
C THR A 520 -9.48 13.95 10.23
N ILE A 521 -9.00 12.98 9.45
CA ILE A 521 -7.57 12.88 9.10
C ILE A 521 -7.13 14.12 8.31
N TYR A 522 -7.90 14.54 7.30
CA TYR A 522 -7.55 15.69 6.48
C TYR A 522 -7.58 16.99 7.28
N PHE A 523 -8.62 17.19 8.11
CA PHE A 523 -8.73 18.34 9.00
C PHE A 523 -7.53 18.44 9.95
N ALA A 524 -7.20 17.33 10.62
CA ALA A 524 -6.11 17.26 11.58
C ALA A 524 -4.75 17.51 10.93
N ALA A 525 -4.52 16.94 9.75
CA ALA A 525 -3.27 17.11 9.01
C ALA A 525 -3.09 18.56 8.54
N LEU A 526 -4.15 19.21 8.04
CA LEU A 526 -4.12 20.63 7.67
C LEU A 526 -3.89 21.53 8.89
N GLU A 527 -4.55 21.26 10.01
CA GLU A 527 -4.36 22.00 11.25
C GLU A 527 -2.91 21.93 11.74
N ALA A 528 -2.31 20.72 11.79
CA ALA A 528 -0.90 20.56 12.14
C ALA A 528 0.05 21.20 11.12
N SER A 529 -0.27 21.15 9.83
CA SER A 529 0.54 21.79 8.80
C SER A 529 0.48 23.33 8.89
N CYS A 530 -0.67 23.89 9.28
CA CYS A 530 -0.85 25.31 9.58
C CYS A 530 -0.08 25.73 10.84
N GLU A 531 -0.11 24.92 11.91
CA GLU A 531 0.71 25.15 13.11
C GLU A 531 2.22 25.17 12.79
N LEU A 532 2.66 24.26 11.92
CA LEU A 532 4.04 24.23 11.46
C LEU A 532 4.38 25.46 10.61
N ALA A 533 3.45 25.93 9.76
CA ALA A 533 3.64 27.13 8.96
C ALA A 533 3.74 28.39 9.82
N GLN A 534 2.92 28.50 10.87
CA GLN A 534 3.02 29.58 11.84
C GLN A 534 4.40 29.64 12.50
N LYS A 535 5.04 28.48 12.73
CA LYS A 535 6.36 28.39 13.39
C LYS A 535 7.55 28.56 12.42
N TYR A 536 7.44 28.00 11.22
CA TYR A 536 8.58 27.84 10.30
C TYR A 536 8.39 28.53 8.94
N GLY A 537 7.26 29.20 8.72
CA GLY A 537 6.81 29.69 7.42
C GLY A 537 6.19 28.58 6.56
N THR A 538 5.57 28.96 5.46
CA THR A 538 5.00 28.02 4.47
C THR A 538 6.09 27.24 3.74
N TYR A 539 5.70 26.24 2.94
CA TYR A 539 6.62 25.68 1.94
C TYR A 539 6.88 26.71 0.81
N GLU A 540 7.99 26.55 0.09
CA GLU A 540 8.50 27.55 -0.87
C GLU A 540 7.48 27.91 -1.97
N THR A 541 6.72 26.92 -2.43
CA THR A 541 5.79 27.04 -3.56
C THR A 541 4.32 27.13 -3.13
N TYR A 542 4.07 27.63 -1.93
CA TYR A 542 2.72 27.81 -1.38
C TYR A 542 1.93 28.88 -2.12
N GLU A 543 2.55 30.01 -2.42
CA GLU A 543 1.88 31.11 -3.12
C GLU A 543 1.40 30.68 -4.51
N GLY A 544 0.13 30.99 -4.82
CA GLY A 544 -0.53 30.60 -6.06
C GLY A 544 -1.16 29.20 -6.04
N SER A 545 -0.84 28.36 -5.05
CA SER A 545 -1.50 27.07 -4.83
C SER A 545 -3.00 27.27 -4.51
N PRO A 546 -3.86 26.28 -4.76
CA PRO A 546 -5.26 26.33 -4.36
C PRO A 546 -5.49 26.60 -2.88
N VAL A 547 -4.72 25.99 -1.99
CA VAL A 547 -4.85 26.21 -0.53
C VAL A 547 -4.57 27.68 -0.18
N SER A 548 -3.60 28.33 -0.85
CA SER A 548 -3.35 29.78 -0.67
C SER A 548 -4.54 30.67 -1.07
N LYS A 549 -5.47 30.14 -1.88
CA LYS A 549 -6.70 30.80 -2.33
C LYS A 549 -7.92 30.35 -1.52
N GLY A 550 -7.73 29.62 -0.41
CA GLY A 550 -8.81 29.10 0.43
C GLY A 550 -9.57 27.91 -0.16
N ILE A 551 -9.03 27.27 -1.22
CA ILE A 551 -9.61 26.10 -1.89
C ILE A 551 -8.94 24.84 -1.32
N LEU A 552 -9.70 24.07 -0.57
CA LEU A 552 -9.28 22.78 -0.02
C LEU A 552 -9.76 21.63 -0.91
N GLN A 553 -9.37 20.40 -0.57
CA GLN A 553 -9.62 19.26 -1.43
C GLN A 553 -11.10 19.06 -1.74
N TYR A 554 -11.99 19.08 -0.75
CA TYR A 554 -13.42 18.84 -0.98
C TYR A 554 -14.07 19.92 -1.86
N ASP A 555 -13.55 21.15 -1.86
CA ASP A 555 -14.00 22.22 -2.75
C ASP A 555 -13.73 21.83 -4.21
N MET A 556 -12.59 21.19 -4.50
CA MET A 556 -12.25 20.70 -5.85
C MET A 556 -13.10 19.51 -6.32
N TRP A 557 -13.84 18.88 -5.40
CA TRP A 557 -14.80 17.81 -5.67
C TRP A 557 -16.25 18.30 -5.61
N ASN A 558 -16.50 19.59 -5.31
CA ASN A 558 -17.82 20.15 -5.05
C ASN A 558 -18.57 19.43 -3.92
N VAL A 559 -17.85 19.01 -2.88
CA VAL A 559 -18.40 18.34 -1.70
C VAL A 559 -18.48 19.30 -0.53
N THR A 560 -19.62 19.32 0.15
CA THR A 560 -19.78 20.02 1.42
C THR A 560 -19.45 19.06 2.57
N PRO A 561 -18.47 19.38 3.44
CA PRO A 561 -18.11 18.52 4.57
C PRO A 561 -19.25 18.31 5.57
N THR A 562 -19.11 17.29 6.41
CA THR A 562 -20.02 17.09 7.55
C THR A 562 -19.80 18.21 8.60
N PRO A 563 -20.74 18.43 9.54
CA PRO A 563 -20.55 19.44 10.59
C PRO A 563 -19.56 19.02 11.69
N ARG A 564 -18.79 17.93 11.50
CA ARG A 564 -17.93 17.34 12.53
C ARG A 564 -16.79 18.27 12.95
N TRP A 565 -16.23 19.03 12.01
CA TRP A 565 -15.13 19.94 12.26
C TRP A 565 -15.40 21.34 11.68
N ASN A 566 -14.90 22.37 12.37
CA ASN A 566 -15.07 23.76 11.95
C ASN A 566 -14.10 24.14 10.82
N TRP A 567 -14.48 23.82 9.58
CA TRP A 567 -13.69 24.13 8.39
C TRP A 567 -13.52 25.62 8.14
N ALA A 568 -14.48 26.46 8.53
CA ALA A 568 -14.39 27.91 8.37
C ALA A 568 -13.25 28.50 9.21
N GLU A 569 -13.19 28.13 10.50
CA GLU A 569 -12.10 28.54 11.39
C GLU A 569 -10.74 28.04 10.90
N LEU A 570 -10.66 26.82 10.37
CA LEU A 570 -9.42 26.29 9.80
C LEU A 570 -9.01 27.07 8.54
N LYS A 571 -9.94 27.40 7.64
CA LYS A 571 -9.67 28.24 6.47
C LYS A 571 -9.18 29.63 6.86
N GLU A 572 -9.72 30.24 7.91
CA GLU A 572 -9.24 31.53 8.44
C GLU A 572 -7.79 31.43 8.97
N LYS A 573 -7.46 30.36 9.70
CA LYS A 573 -6.08 30.11 10.17
C LYS A 573 -5.12 29.90 9.00
N ILE A 574 -5.52 29.11 8.00
CA ILE A 574 -4.73 28.89 6.78
C ILE A 574 -4.55 30.19 6.01
N ALA A 575 -5.59 31.02 5.87
CA ALA A 575 -5.47 32.32 5.22
C ALA A 575 -4.46 33.25 5.93
N LYS A 576 -4.34 33.13 7.26
CA LYS A 576 -3.42 33.94 8.08
C LYS A 576 -1.97 33.42 8.07
N TYR A 577 -1.77 32.10 8.14
CA TYR A 577 -0.46 31.50 8.40
C TYR A 577 0.06 30.61 7.26
N GLY A 578 -0.81 30.23 6.33
CA GLY A 578 -0.57 29.21 5.32
C GLY A 578 -0.38 27.80 5.88
N VAL A 579 0.20 26.91 5.08
CA VAL A 579 0.51 25.52 5.48
C VAL A 579 1.95 25.15 5.13
N ARG A 580 2.53 24.19 5.87
CA ARG A 580 3.93 23.78 5.73
C ARG A 580 4.15 22.71 4.68
N ASN A 581 3.10 22.00 4.27
CA ASN A 581 3.16 20.86 3.37
C ASN A 581 2.18 21.06 2.21
N SER A 582 2.62 20.80 0.99
CA SER A 582 1.76 20.94 -0.20
C SER A 582 0.67 19.87 -0.30
N LEU A 583 0.93 18.66 0.18
CA LEU A 583 0.04 17.49 0.15
C LEU A 583 0.19 16.69 1.45
N LEU A 584 -0.88 16.01 1.87
CA LEU A 584 -1.02 15.47 3.21
C LEU A 584 -1.48 14.01 3.28
N VAL A 585 -2.44 13.60 2.47
CA VAL A 585 -3.19 12.34 2.64
C VAL A 585 -3.09 11.49 1.38
N ALA A 586 -2.61 10.25 1.53
CA ALA A 586 -2.41 9.30 0.44
C ALA A 586 -2.50 7.85 0.96
N PRO A 587 -3.68 7.21 0.99
CA PRO A 587 -3.83 5.83 1.45
C PRO A 587 -3.08 4.83 0.55
N MET A 588 -1.96 4.33 1.06
CA MET A 588 -1.06 3.38 0.40
C MET A 588 -1.44 1.92 0.69
N PRO A 589 -0.87 0.94 -0.04
CA PRO A 589 -0.90 -0.46 0.36
C PRO A 589 -0.06 -0.63 1.62
N THR A 590 -0.57 -1.39 2.59
CA THR A 590 0.05 -1.59 3.91
C THR A 590 0.41 -3.04 4.17
N ALA A 591 0.57 -3.87 3.12
CA ALA A 591 0.85 -5.30 3.18
C ALA A 591 1.78 -5.75 4.34
N SER A 592 2.95 -5.11 4.50
CA SER A 592 3.89 -5.48 5.55
C SER A 592 3.55 -4.89 6.92
N THR A 593 3.16 -3.62 6.98
CA THR A 593 2.90 -2.90 8.24
C THR A 593 1.58 -3.32 8.88
N ALA A 594 0.53 -3.55 8.08
CA ALA A 594 -0.73 -4.14 8.53
C ALA A 594 -0.53 -5.55 9.07
N GLN A 595 0.31 -6.36 8.41
CA GLN A 595 0.69 -7.67 8.95
C GLN A 595 1.41 -7.57 10.30
N ILE A 596 2.33 -6.61 10.48
CA ILE A 596 3.04 -6.39 11.74
C ILE A 596 2.04 -6.01 12.85
N LEU A 597 1.12 -5.10 12.58
CA LEU A 597 0.14 -4.65 13.57
C LEU A 597 -1.00 -5.67 13.80
N GLY A 598 -1.22 -6.59 12.85
CA GLY A 598 -2.27 -7.60 12.90
C GLY A 598 -3.60 -7.16 12.30
N ASN A 599 -3.59 -6.17 11.43
CA ASN A 599 -4.77 -5.56 10.80
C ASN A 599 -4.95 -6.05 9.35
N ASN A 600 -6.14 -5.83 8.78
CA ASN A 600 -6.38 -5.94 7.35
C ASN A 600 -5.70 -4.79 6.59
N GLU A 601 -5.39 -5.04 5.32
CA GLU A 601 -4.65 -4.10 4.50
C GLU A 601 -5.48 -2.84 4.18
N SER A 602 -4.87 -1.69 4.45
CA SER A 602 -5.29 -0.38 3.94
C SER A 602 -6.79 -0.12 4.14
N ILE A 603 -7.45 0.23 3.04
CA ILE A 603 -8.87 0.51 2.90
C ILE A 603 -9.68 -0.69 2.39
N GLU A 604 -9.08 -1.87 2.30
CA GLU A 604 -9.68 -3.03 1.64
C GLU A 604 -10.65 -3.76 2.56
N PRO A 605 -11.72 -4.35 2.00
CA PRO A 605 -12.46 -5.43 2.68
C PRO A 605 -11.57 -6.66 2.89
N TYR A 606 -12.01 -7.58 3.75
CA TYR A 606 -11.33 -8.88 3.87
C TYR A 606 -11.45 -9.65 2.56
N THR A 607 -10.32 -10.09 2.01
CA THR A 607 -10.30 -10.90 0.78
C THR A 607 -10.84 -12.31 0.98
N SER A 608 -10.66 -12.86 2.19
CA SER A 608 -11.18 -14.15 2.62
C SER A 608 -11.23 -14.22 4.16
N ASN A 609 -12.20 -14.94 4.73
CA ASN A 609 -12.19 -15.25 6.16
C ASN A 609 -11.33 -16.47 6.53
N PHE A 610 -10.78 -17.17 5.53
CA PHE A 610 -9.88 -18.29 5.73
C PHE A 610 -8.75 -18.24 4.70
N TYR A 611 -7.50 -18.14 5.15
CA TYR A 611 -6.35 -18.03 4.27
C TYR A 611 -5.12 -18.75 4.81
N THR A 612 -4.25 -19.17 3.90
CA THR A 612 -2.98 -19.83 4.23
C THR A 612 -1.86 -18.81 4.27
N ARG A 613 -1.10 -18.77 5.36
CA ARG A 613 0.14 -17.98 5.49
C ARG A 613 1.36 -18.88 5.40
N ARG A 614 2.27 -18.51 4.51
CA ARG A 614 3.59 -19.16 4.39
C ARG A 614 4.61 -18.44 5.26
N VAL A 615 5.27 -19.18 6.13
CA VAL A 615 6.48 -18.75 6.84
C VAL A 615 7.60 -19.77 6.59
N LEU A 616 8.82 -19.48 7.03
CA LEU A 616 9.97 -20.37 6.80
C LEU A 616 9.77 -21.78 7.39
N SER A 617 8.99 -21.89 8.46
CA SER A 617 8.67 -23.15 9.15
C SER A 617 7.50 -23.91 8.53
N GLY A 618 6.81 -23.37 7.53
CA GLY A 618 5.73 -24.06 6.82
C GLY A 618 4.53 -23.19 6.46
N GLU A 619 3.44 -23.85 6.09
CA GLU A 619 2.17 -23.22 5.77
C GLU A 619 1.20 -23.32 6.96
N PHE A 620 0.61 -22.19 7.35
CA PHE A 620 -0.30 -22.08 8.47
C PHE A 620 -1.67 -21.64 7.98
N GLN A 621 -2.70 -22.37 8.36
CA GLN A 621 -4.08 -21.98 8.14
C GLN A 621 -4.48 -20.92 9.16
N VAL A 622 -5.04 -19.80 8.70
CA VAL A 622 -5.45 -18.66 9.52
C VAL A 622 -6.90 -18.34 9.21
N VAL A 623 -7.72 -18.26 10.26
CA VAL A 623 -9.10 -17.80 10.19
C VAL A 623 -9.12 -16.31 10.55
N ASN A 624 -10.06 -15.55 9.98
CA ASN A 624 -10.35 -14.20 10.44
C ASN A 624 -10.65 -14.23 11.94
N HIS A 625 -9.78 -13.61 12.74
CA HIS A 625 -9.82 -13.69 14.19
C HIS A 625 -11.10 -13.08 14.78
N HIS A 626 -11.69 -12.08 14.12
CA HIS A 626 -12.97 -11.50 14.53
C HIS A 626 -14.11 -12.52 14.33
N LEU A 627 -14.19 -13.13 13.14
CA LEU A 627 -15.20 -14.17 12.85
C LEU A 627 -15.04 -15.37 13.78
N LEU A 628 -13.81 -15.82 13.98
CA LEU A 628 -13.52 -16.95 14.85
C LEU A 628 -13.98 -16.68 16.29
N LYS A 629 -13.78 -15.47 16.79
CA LYS A 629 -14.29 -15.06 18.10
C LYS A 629 -15.82 -15.10 18.14
N ASP A 630 -16.51 -14.47 17.20
CA ASP A 630 -17.98 -14.48 17.17
C ASP A 630 -18.58 -15.89 17.08
N LEU A 631 -17.99 -16.76 16.24
CA LEU A 631 -18.42 -18.16 16.14
C LEU A 631 -18.15 -18.95 17.43
N THR A 632 -17.08 -18.64 18.14
CA THR A 632 -16.76 -19.28 19.43
C THR A 632 -17.75 -18.81 20.50
N ASP A 633 -18.03 -17.51 20.58
CA ASP A 633 -18.97 -16.91 21.53
C ASP A 633 -20.41 -17.44 21.31
N LEU A 634 -20.77 -17.76 20.06
CA LEU A 634 -22.04 -18.42 19.70
C LEU A 634 -22.03 -19.95 19.84
N ASN A 635 -20.93 -20.56 20.28
CA ASN A 635 -20.74 -22.02 20.32
C ASN A 635 -20.96 -22.72 18.96
N LEU A 636 -20.63 -22.05 17.85
CA LEU A 636 -20.73 -22.56 16.48
C LEU A 636 -19.39 -23.04 15.92
N TRP A 637 -18.28 -22.82 16.63
CA TRP A 637 -16.95 -23.21 16.18
C TRP A 637 -16.60 -24.66 16.52
N ASP A 638 -16.53 -25.51 15.49
CA ASP A 638 -16.02 -26.88 15.57
C ASP A 638 -15.19 -27.26 14.31
N GLU A 639 -14.64 -28.48 14.27
CA GLU A 639 -13.89 -28.95 13.10
C GLU A 639 -14.77 -29.06 11.84
N ASN A 640 -16.09 -29.28 11.98
CA ASN A 640 -17.01 -29.30 10.85
C ASN A 640 -17.19 -27.91 10.24
N MET A 641 -17.35 -26.88 11.07
CA MET A 641 -17.44 -25.47 10.68
C MET A 641 -16.17 -25.03 9.95
N LYS A 642 -15.00 -25.41 10.48
CA LYS A 642 -13.72 -25.18 9.82
C LYS A 642 -13.65 -25.85 8.45
N ASN A 643 -14.06 -27.12 8.34
CA ASN A 643 -14.06 -27.82 7.05
C ASN A 643 -15.02 -27.19 6.04
N ARG A 644 -16.18 -26.69 6.49
CA ARG A 644 -17.13 -25.95 5.65
C ARG A 644 -16.53 -24.63 5.16
N LEU A 645 -15.89 -23.86 6.04
CA LEU A 645 -15.16 -22.64 5.66
C LEU A 645 -14.09 -22.92 4.61
N ILE A 646 -13.35 -24.03 4.74
CA ILE A 646 -12.35 -24.43 3.75
C ILE A 646 -13.04 -24.74 2.41
N ALA A 647 -14.11 -25.54 2.42
CA ALA A 647 -14.87 -25.91 1.23
C ALA A 647 -15.44 -24.69 0.49
N ASP A 648 -15.93 -23.70 1.24
CA ASP A 648 -16.48 -22.44 0.71
C ASP A 648 -15.41 -21.36 0.48
N ASN A 649 -14.11 -21.73 0.50
CA ASN A 649 -12.97 -20.83 0.27
C ASN A 649 -13.00 -19.56 1.15
N GLY A 650 -13.40 -19.72 2.41
CA GLY A 650 -13.49 -18.66 3.40
C GLY A 650 -14.76 -17.81 3.33
N SER A 651 -15.72 -18.16 2.48
CA SER A 651 -17.08 -17.61 2.54
C SER A 651 -17.89 -18.27 3.67
N ILE A 652 -18.80 -17.51 4.28
CA ILE A 652 -19.78 -18.02 5.25
C ILE A 652 -21.23 -17.97 4.74
N GLN A 653 -21.46 -17.49 3.52
CA GLN A 653 -22.80 -17.18 3.03
C GLN A 653 -23.69 -18.44 2.94
N ASN A 654 -23.10 -19.57 2.55
CA ASN A 654 -23.81 -20.85 2.35
C ASN A 654 -23.93 -21.70 3.63
N ILE A 655 -23.41 -21.21 4.77
CA ILE A 655 -23.42 -21.95 6.02
C ILE A 655 -24.70 -21.62 6.80
N ASN A 656 -25.72 -22.47 6.70
CA ASN A 656 -27.05 -22.28 7.31
C ASN A 656 -27.05 -22.07 8.83
N ALA A 657 -26.04 -22.59 9.54
CA ALA A 657 -25.93 -22.45 10.98
C ALA A 657 -25.52 -21.03 11.44
N ILE A 658 -24.99 -20.20 10.54
CA ILE A 658 -24.51 -18.86 10.87
C ILE A 658 -25.66 -17.84 10.66
N PRO A 659 -25.94 -16.99 11.66
CA PRO A 659 -26.93 -15.90 11.55
C PRO A 659 -26.68 -14.93 10.38
N ASP A 660 -27.75 -14.37 9.81
CA ASP A 660 -27.67 -13.51 8.61
C ASP A 660 -26.98 -12.17 8.86
N ASP A 661 -27.03 -11.64 10.07
CA ASP A 661 -26.29 -10.44 10.48
C ASP A 661 -24.78 -10.67 10.43
N LEU A 662 -24.29 -11.83 10.93
CA LEU A 662 -22.88 -12.21 10.79
C LEU A 662 -22.50 -12.47 9.34
N LYS A 663 -23.37 -13.10 8.55
CA LYS A 663 -23.16 -13.27 7.11
C LYS A 663 -22.95 -11.94 6.40
N LYS A 664 -23.77 -10.92 6.71
CA LYS A 664 -23.60 -9.57 6.16
C LYS A 664 -22.29 -8.92 6.61
N LEU A 665 -21.94 -9.06 7.90
CA LEU A 665 -20.75 -8.46 8.50
C LEU A 665 -19.44 -9.01 7.91
N TYR A 666 -19.37 -10.33 7.70
CA TYR A 666 -18.17 -11.03 7.22
C TYR A 666 -18.21 -11.38 5.73
N ARG A 667 -18.95 -10.61 4.92
CA ARG A 667 -18.85 -10.72 3.47
C ARG A 667 -17.41 -10.49 3.02
N THR A 668 -16.94 -11.37 2.15
CA THR A 668 -15.62 -11.21 1.54
C THR A 668 -15.68 -10.14 0.44
N VAL A 669 -14.53 -9.63 0.01
CA VAL A 669 -14.44 -8.65 -1.10
C VAL A 669 -15.13 -9.13 -2.39
N TRP A 670 -15.22 -10.46 -2.57
CA TRP A 670 -15.86 -11.10 -3.73
C TRP A 670 -17.40 -11.08 -3.67
N GLU A 671 -17.95 -10.82 -2.49
CA GLU A 671 -19.39 -10.80 -2.19
C GLU A 671 -19.90 -9.37 -1.98
N ILE A 672 -19.00 -8.39 -1.97
CA ILE A 672 -19.33 -6.97 -1.85
C ILE A 672 -19.39 -6.37 -3.27
N PRO A 673 -20.50 -5.69 -3.63
CA PRO A 673 -20.59 -5.00 -4.91
C PRO A 673 -19.46 -3.98 -5.09
N GLN A 674 -18.66 -4.14 -6.14
CA GLN A 674 -17.51 -3.24 -6.40
C GLN A 674 -17.94 -1.78 -6.63
N LYS A 675 -19.18 -1.55 -7.06
CA LYS A 675 -19.79 -0.22 -7.14
C LYS A 675 -19.77 0.51 -5.79
N ASN A 676 -20.02 -0.21 -4.69
CA ASN A 676 -20.03 0.38 -3.35
C ASN A 676 -18.60 0.70 -2.89
N ILE A 677 -17.63 -0.15 -3.24
CA ILE A 677 -16.20 0.11 -2.99
C ILE A 677 -15.74 1.38 -3.72
N LEU A 678 -16.06 1.51 -5.01
CA LEU A 678 -15.74 2.70 -5.82
C LEU A 678 -16.43 3.96 -5.29
N LYS A 679 -17.69 3.85 -4.86
CA LYS A 679 -18.43 4.97 -4.23
C LYS A 679 -17.74 5.42 -2.94
N MET A 680 -17.46 4.50 -2.01
CA MET A 680 -16.74 4.83 -0.77
C MET A 680 -15.35 5.41 -1.04
N ALA A 681 -14.68 4.97 -2.11
CA ALA A 681 -13.41 5.54 -2.56
C ALA A 681 -13.57 6.99 -3.06
N ALA A 682 -14.65 7.32 -3.76
CA ALA A 682 -14.95 8.68 -4.19
C ALA A 682 -15.33 9.58 -3.01
N ASP A 683 -16.18 9.08 -2.09
CA ASP A 683 -16.62 9.80 -0.90
C ASP A 683 -15.44 10.26 -0.03
N ARG A 684 -14.50 9.34 0.26
CA ARG A 684 -13.26 9.70 0.97
C ARG A 684 -12.29 10.51 0.10
N GLY A 685 -12.37 10.37 -1.22
CA GLY A 685 -11.52 11.07 -2.19
C GLY A 685 -11.62 12.60 -2.09
N ALA A 686 -12.77 13.11 -1.64
CA ALA A 686 -12.98 14.53 -1.31
C ALA A 686 -12.07 15.05 -0.18
N TYR A 687 -11.50 14.17 0.64
CA TYR A 687 -10.60 14.50 1.75
C TYR A 687 -9.18 13.93 1.55
N ILE A 688 -8.85 13.51 0.33
CA ILE A 688 -7.53 12.98 -0.05
C ILE A 688 -6.96 13.88 -1.14
N ASP A 689 -5.97 14.70 -0.79
CA ASP A 689 -5.32 15.65 -1.69
C ASP A 689 -4.38 15.00 -2.71
N GLN A 690 -3.91 13.79 -2.44
CA GLN A 690 -3.23 12.91 -3.40
C GLN A 690 -4.22 11.93 -4.05
N SER A 691 -4.01 10.61 -3.97
CA SER A 691 -4.93 9.57 -4.41
C SER A 691 -4.93 8.39 -3.40
N GLN A 692 -5.46 7.24 -3.79
CA GLN A 692 -5.52 6.02 -2.98
C GLN A 692 -5.25 4.78 -3.83
N SER A 693 -4.55 3.79 -3.27
CA SER A 693 -4.29 2.51 -3.95
C SER A 693 -5.54 1.64 -3.93
N LEU A 694 -6.32 1.67 -5.00
CA LEU A 694 -7.63 1.01 -5.05
C LEU A 694 -7.59 -0.29 -5.87
N ASN A 695 -7.43 -1.43 -5.21
CA ASN A 695 -7.59 -2.73 -5.87
C ASN A 695 -9.06 -3.01 -6.17
N VAL A 696 -9.33 -3.59 -7.35
CA VAL A 696 -10.66 -4.01 -7.78
C VAL A 696 -10.71 -5.54 -7.84
N HIS A 697 -11.78 -6.11 -7.30
CA HIS A 697 -11.93 -7.56 -7.18
C HIS A 697 -13.15 -8.02 -7.97
N ILE A 698 -12.93 -8.73 -9.08
CA ILE A 698 -14.01 -9.28 -9.90
C ILE A 698 -13.70 -10.76 -10.11
N ALA A 699 -14.51 -11.63 -9.51
CA ALA A 699 -14.27 -13.08 -9.54
C ALA A 699 -14.20 -13.63 -10.97
N GLU A 700 -15.19 -13.28 -11.79
CA GLU A 700 -15.31 -13.68 -13.20
C GLU A 700 -15.33 -12.43 -14.08
N PRO A 701 -14.15 -11.90 -14.46
CA PRO A 701 -14.09 -10.68 -15.26
C PRO A 701 -14.55 -10.93 -16.69
N ASN A 702 -15.27 -9.96 -17.25
CA ASN A 702 -15.57 -9.90 -18.67
C ASN A 702 -15.52 -8.43 -19.14
N TYR A 703 -15.56 -8.22 -20.46
CA TYR A 703 -15.46 -6.88 -21.05
C TYR A 703 -16.57 -5.94 -20.55
N GLY A 704 -17.81 -6.42 -20.44
CA GLY A 704 -18.94 -5.62 -19.95
C GLY A 704 -18.74 -5.15 -18.51
N LYS A 705 -18.45 -6.07 -17.58
CA LYS A 705 -18.24 -5.78 -16.15
C LYS A 705 -17.08 -4.82 -15.92
N LEU A 706 -15.93 -5.06 -16.57
CA LEU A 706 -14.76 -4.19 -16.44
C LEU A 706 -15.00 -2.81 -17.05
N THR A 707 -15.69 -2.75 -18.20
CA THR A 707 -16.07 -1.47 -18.81
C THR A 707 -16.95 -0.67 -17.86
N SER A 708 -18.06 -1.24 -17.38
CA SER A 708 -18.97 -0.53 -16.47
C SER A 708 -18.29 -0.09 -15.18
N MET A 709 -17.38 -0.92 -14.63
CA MET A 709 -16.61 -0.60 -13.42
C MET A 709 -15.69 0.60 -13.63
N HIS A 710 -14.87 0.59 -14.70
CA HIS A 710 -13.96 1.70 -15.00
C HIS A 710 -14.71 2.99 -15.31
N PHE A 711 -15.75 2.92 -16.14
CA PHE A 711 -16.56 4.10 -16.45
C PHE A 711 -17.25 4.63 -15.19
N TYR A 712 -17.73 3.77 -14.30
CA TYR A 712 -18.31 4.23 -13.03
C TYR A 712 -17.28 4.96 -12.16
N GLY A 713 -16.07 4.42 -12.01
CA GLY A 713 -14.98 5.08 -11.28
C GLY A 713 -14.59 6.44 -11.88
N TRP A 714 -14.51 6.52 -13.21
CA TRP A 714 -14.24 7.77 -13.93
C TRP A 714 -15.35 8.82 -13.72
N HIS A 715 -16.63 8.43 -13.86
CA HIS A 715 -17.77 9.33 -13.66
C HIS A 715 -17.89 9.84 -12.22
N LEU A 716 -17.49 9.03 -11.24
CA LEU A 716 -17.36 9.48 -9.84
C LEU A 716 -16.22 10.47 -9.63
N GLY A 717 -15.34 10.65 -10.63
CA GLY A 717 -14.19 11.52 -10.57
C GLY A 717 -13.01 10.91 -9.82
N LEU A 718 -12.88 9.59 -9.69
CA LEU A 718 -11.68 9.03 -9.06
C LEU A 718 -10.40 9.53 -9.73
N LYS A 719 -9.32 9.63 -8.97
CA LYS A 719 -7.97 9.91 -9.50
C LYS A 719 -7.31 8.60 -9.96
N THR A 720 -7.32 7.62 -9.08
CA THR A 720 -6.96 6.22 -9.38
C THR A 720 -8.24 5.42 -9.49
N GLY A 721 -8.58 4.99 -10.70
CA GLY A 721 -9.74 4.12 -10.96
C GLY A 721 -9.46 2.67 -10.57
N MET A 722 -8.23 2.21 -10.78
CA MET A 722 -7.82 0.85 -10.45
C MET A 722 -6.30 0.77 -10.24
N TYR A 723 -5.89 0.17 -9.12
CA TYR A 723 -4.53 -0.29 -8.88
C TYR A 723 -4.36 -1.68 -9.54
N TYR A 724 -4.58 -2.78 -8.83
CA TYR A 724 -4.67 -4.10 -9.47
C TYR A 724 -6.10 -4.53 -9.72
N LEU A 725 -6.31 -5.22 -10.85
CA LEU A 725 -7.43 -6.14 -10.99
C LEU A 725 -7.06 -7.49 -10.33
N ARG A 726 -7.90 -7.95 -9.40
CA ARG A 726 -7.82 -9.26 -8.76
C ARG A 726 -8.99 -10.12 -9.24
N THR A 727 -8.66 -11.32 -9.70
CA THR A 727 -9.62 -12.29 -10.26
C THR A 727 -9.55 -13.61 -9.52
N LYS A 728 -10.59 -14.45 -9.65
CA LYS A 728 -10.53 -15.85 -9.20
C LYS A 728 -10.15 -16.76 -10.37
N PRO A 729 -9.41 -17.85 -10.13
CA PRO A 729 -9.19 -18.87 -11.16
C PRO A 729 -10.52 -19.43 -11.67
N ALA A 730 -10.60 -19.71 -12.97
CA ALA A 730 -11.80 -20.29 -13.61
C ALA A 730 -12.17 -21.69 -13.09
N VAL A 731 -11.21 -22.39 -12.48
CA VAL A 731 -11.43 -23.70 -11.85
C VAL A 731 -10.81 -23.65 -10.45
N ASN A 732 -11.61 -23.96 -9.43
CA ASN A 732 -11.10 -24.12 -8.07
C ASN A 732 -10.11 -25.30 -8.04
N ALA A 733 -8.95 -25.10 -7.42
CA ALA A 733 -8.03 -26.20 -7.18
C ALA A 733 -8.73 -27.30 -6.38
N ILE A 734 -8.50 -28.56 -6.74
CA ILE A 734 -9.05 -29.71 -6.00
C ILE A 734 -8.53 -29.63 -4.56
N GLN A 735 -9.41 -29.39 -3.60
CA GLN A 735 -9.05 -29.35 -2.19
C GLN A 735 -8.87 -30.78 -1.68
N PHE A 736 -7.62 -31.19 -1.46
CA PHE A 736 -7.27 -32.56 -1.02
C PHE A 736 -7.51 -32.81 0.49
N THR A 737 -7.75 -31.75 1.27
CA THR A 737 -7.83 -31.80 2.74
C THR A 737 -9.23 -32.02 3.31
N VAL A 738 -10.27 -32.10 2.47
CA VAL A 738 -11.67 -32.17 2.94
C VAL A 738 -12.22 -33.57 2.69
N ASP A 739 -12.77 -34.20 3.73
CA ASP A 739 -13.42 -35.51 3.61
C ASP A 739 -14.67 -35.38 2.70
N LYS A 740 -14.54 -35.84 1.46
CA LYS A 740 -15.55 -35.68 0.41
C LYS A 740 -16.87 -36.39 0.71
N LYS A 741 -16.92 -37.29 1.71
CA LYS A 741 -18.18 -37.90 2.15
C LYS A 741 -19.13 -36.91 2.84
N ALA A 742 -18.64 -35.76 3.29
CA ALA A 742 -19.44 -34.76 4.01
C ALA A 742 -20.11 -33.68 3.12
N LEU A 743 -19.88 -33.65 1.80
CA LEU A 743 -20.12 -32.45 0.96
C LEU A 743 -20.81 -32.67 -0.41
N ARG A 744 -21.62 -33.71 -0.63
CA ARG A 744 -22.25 -33.92 -1.95
C ARG A 744 -23.64 -33.29 -2.11
N GLU A 745 -23.75 -32.31 -3.03
CA GLU A 745 -24.81 -32.10 -4.05
C GLU A 745 -24.43 -30.89 -4.97
N GLY A 746 -24.06 -31.10 -6.25
CA GLY A 746 -24.87 -30.65 -7.41
C GLY A 746 -24.01 -30.15 -8.60
N ASN A 747 -24.49 -30.37 -9.84
CA ASN A 747 -23.77 -30.38 -11.15
C ASN A 747 -23.55 -29.02 -11.85
N SER A 748 -22.59 -28.99 -12.81
CA SER A 748 -22.30 -27.88 -13.75
C SER A 748 -22.36 -28.30 -15.24
N PRO A 749 -22.70 -27.39 -16.20
CA PRO A 749 -22.50 -27.62 -17.63
C PRO A 749 -21.53 -26.63 -18.32
N SER A 750 -21.21 -26.95 -19.58
CA SER A 750 -20.01 -26.60 -20.36
C SER A 750 -20.12 -25.38 -21.29
N VAL A 751 -18.95 -24.97 -21.80
CA VAL A 751 -18.64 -23.70 -22.48
C VAL A 751 -18.27 -23.94 -23.94
N ASN A 752 -18.92 -23.27 -24.90
CA ASN A 752 -18.34 -22.89 -26.21
C ASN A 752 -19.24 -21.90 -26.96
N GLY A 753 -18.91 -20.60 -26.87
CA GLY A 753 -19.58 -19.50 -27.59
C GLY A 753 -19.09 -18.08 -27.19
N ILE A 754 -17.90 -17.98 -26.59
CA ILE A 754 -17.53 -16.87 -25.70
C ILE A 754 -17.20 -15.56 -26.45
N LYS A 755 -16.58 -15.60 -27.64
CA LYS A 755 -16.01 -14.38 -28.24
C LYS A 755 -17.03 -13.43 -28.87
N GLU A 756 -18.04 -13.93 -29.57
CA GLU A 756 -19.08 -13.07 -30.18
C GLU A 756 -20.06 -12.51 -29.14
N LYS A 757 -20.37 -13.31 -28.10
CA LYS A 757 -21.23 -12.88 -26.99
C LYS A 757 -20.57 -11.78 -26.13
N GLN A 758 -19.26 -11.87 -25.93
CA GLN A 758 -18.49 -10.88 -25.16
C GLN A 758 -18.45 -9.48 -25.79
N MET A 759 -18.45 -9.37 -27.13
CA MET A 759 -18.52 -8.07 -27.80
C MET A 759 -19.92 -7.45 -27.71
N ALA A 760 -20.98 -8.28 -27.76
CA ALA A 760 -22.35 -7.81 -27.59
C ALA A 760 -22.63 -7.31 -26.17
N ASP A 761 -22.07 -7.97 -25.15
CA ASP A 761 -22.23 -7.60 -23.74
C ASP A 761 -21.63 -6.21 -23.42
N MET A 762 -20.57 -5.78 -24.11
CA MET A 762 -19.98 -4.44 -23.94
C MET A 762 -20.87 -3.33 -24.53
N VAL A 763 -21.39 -3.54 -25.75
CA VAL A 763 -22.31 -2.56 -26.37
C VAL A 763 -23.57 -2.42 -25.51
N CYS A 764 -24.06 -3.55 -24.96
CA CYS A 764 -25.17 -3.56 -24.01
C CYS A 764 -24.83 -2.80 -22.72
N SER A 765 -23.62 -2.96 -22.15
CA SER A 765 -23.25 -2.30 -20.89
C SER A 765 -23.03 -0.78 -21.03
N LEU A 766 -22.62 -0.30 -22.20
CA LEU A 766 -22.55 1.12 -22.53
C LEU A 766 -23.95 1.75 -22.74
N GLN A 767 -24.93 0.97 -23.21
CA GLN A 767 -26.29 1.42 -23.50
C GLN A 767 -27.28 1.24 -22.33
N ASN A 768 -27.07 0.26 -21.44
CA ASN A 768 -27.95 -0.06 -20.31
C ASN A 768 -27.20 0.03 -18.96
N LYS A 769 -27.05 1.28 -18.47
CA LYS A 769 -26.23 1.65 -17.30
C LYS A 769 -26.65 1.00 -15.98
N GLU A 770 -27.89 0.52 -15.83
CA GLU A 770 -28.41 -0.03 -14.57
C GLU A 770 -28.45 -1.57 -14.48
N ALA A 771 -28.64 -2.28 -15.59
CA ALA A 771 -28.90 -3.73 -15.58
C ALA A 771 -27.65 -4.61 -15.38
N CYS A 772 -26.46 -4.11 -15.72
CA CYS A 772 -25.22 -4.90 -15.65
C CYS A 772 -24.45 -4.74 -14.33
N LEU A 773 -24.86 -3.78 -13.47
CA LEU A 773 -24.19 -3.45 -12.20
C LEU A 773 -24.71 -4.26 -11.00
N SER A 774 -25.74 -5.08 -11.19
CA SER A 774 -26.37 -5.90 -10.14
C SER A 774 -25.77 -7.31 -10.01
N CYS A 775 -24.83 -7.70 -10.87
CA CYS A 775 -24.36 -9.10 -11.02
C CYS A 775 -22.85 -9.30 -10.85
#